data_AF-A0A0V1BGJ8-F1
#
_entry.id   AF-A0A0V1BGJ8-F1
#
_cell.length_a   1.000
_cell.length_b   1.000
_cell.length_c   1.000
_cell.angle_alpha   90.00
_cell.angle_beta   90.00
_cell.angle_gamma   90.00
#
_symmetry.space_group_name_H-M   'P 1'
#
loop_
_entity.id
_entity.type
_entity.pdbx_description
1 polymer ?
#
loop_
_entity_poly.entity_id
_entity_poly.type
_entity_poly.pdbx_seq_one_letter_code
_entity_poly.pdbx_strand_id
1 'polypeptide(L)'
;MIKAISPSSQKIAEKLVILNERTTGIITRIYNIKKACGDLKSKPKFLSDRSLENALKTITKKFPGLDNRNSSTVVQSINAIKQDIIKALSLYYNTFVDLMDLKDHITELLTIIDACQLHLNITVNYDLTQLYLNLVCNYVAMMILLSRIEDRKTVPGLYNAAYELQNGVHDTCFPRLGQMIVDYEQPLRKLSEEFVPHSKVLLGAINSLAAVYVRRNLTADKWRAGQILSLVTASNQLLAVAQTDTMPCEYLSLETMNRWIICKIANSLLICHNAIAQPVFCDLWRQGLESGLAITLFRDEVLYIHNVAQTYFDSIKGYNKRVAELKEFVATAVQHSLQVHSDRRKFLRTALKELFLIFTDQPGLLAPKVLLVLMALSFSKDEVDWLMRHSNCWPQKSGNKGRGYEDISDRVLPEMLFYMVELRELLLRYRSVVQRYHVQYLAGFDALALNELLQSIASIPQESSVIFSDFCQAIAELNVEDLENDSVAYNFQGLRLDWYRLQAYTSSARFGFCLHDHAKLAQLMNTIVFHLKMIDFLDQIINETSDLSSYCFYSVLFEEQFRLCLESPSQSRYVCVFPKLCSHFANCLHNLCPEERIHIEEKGLSLCNLFLDEIAKETRNVVSTAYEQHRLLSEELLPKTCAKLIANAINKENRKKSNFMTLEKKSFKRSLSPQHGYPGDESYRRSREDMTLIDKLHFALTELCFAIDYYPQIVVWEHTFAPREYLTQHIEARFNKTVVAMAMYDKDTQEIAKPSELLNSIRTYMDVLQTLENYVQIDVVRIFNNVLLQQTQHQDCYGEETLTTIYTRWFLLALHATFLLPYIIGHLRTFVSNPMSEVATSFFPEEYTDYPELCALAEILGAYGMKFLSERLMWHVAGQISELKKLVLQNRESLRAMRTNFDRPDRMRELFRHLTVLLLKLMYFSVTDGNKKHLDAVDNLLQRVTIVGEIVCFRDLLRQGLNELVSERVPFLVNCMEDFKTTTCSGDKLDMLPVSEMFSAAGIKCIVDSDLVNALRAQKTDDAVDDDYNVCCLLMVFIAVSLTRLARSENFYHATLETHLNNSHCIPKAVNAIATALFSIHRREDIVDRMKEFLALASSCLLQMDEETDRDTLKNKDTAYIILEQIVEESPFLTNDILESCFPYILIRCAYRSCYQQAFVNSINNSVSA
;
A
#
# COMPACT_ATOMS: atom_id res chain seq x y z
N MET A 1 -65.18 20.07 37.51
CA MET A 1 -64.86 18.65 37.22
C MET A 1 -64.16 18.60 35.87
N ILE A 2 -62.83 18.52 35.86
CA ILE A 2 -62.07 18.30 34.62
C ILE A 2 -62.21 16.80 34.29
N LYS A 3 -62.77 16.46 33.12
CA LYS A 3 -62.83 15.07 32.63
C LYS A 3 -61.42 14.47 32.71
N ALA A 4 -61.26 13.35 33.40
CA ALA A 4 -59.99 12.67 33.54
C ALA A 4 -59.46 12.27 32.15
N ILE A 5 -58.22 12.66 31.84
CA ILE A 5 -57.54 12.27 30.60
C ILE A 5 -57.24 10.77 30.69
N SER A 6 -57.80 9.97 29.77
CA SER A 6 -57.51 8.53 29.70
C SER A 6 -56.13 8.30 29.04
N PRO A 7 -55.20 7.57 29.67
CA PRO A 7 -53.90 7.23 29.06
C PRO A 7 -54.02 6.48 27.72
N SER A 8 -55.08 5.67 27.54
CA SER A 8 -55.28 4.85 26.35
C SER A 8 -55.54 5.65 25.07
N SER A 9 -56.10 6.86 25.17
CA SER A 9 -56.41 7.72 24.02
C SER A 9 -55.28 8.69 23.64
N GLN A 10 -54.21 8.77 24.42
CA GLN A 10 -53.15 9.78 24.25
C GLN A 10 -52.03 9.37 23.28
N LYS A 11 -51.97 8.09 22.87
CA LYS A 11 -50.94 7.55 21.95
C LYS A 11 -49.50 7.88 22.40
N ILE A 12 -49.25 7.73 23.70
CA ILE A 12 -47.97 8.13 24.33
C ILE A 12 -46.81 7.31 23.74
N ALA A 13 -47.01 6.01 23.51
CA ALA A 13 -46.00 5.13 22.92
C ALA A 13 -45.59 5.60 21.52
N GLU A 14 -46.55 5.85 20.62
CA GLU A 14 -46.28 6.29 19.26
C GLU A 14 -45.62 7.68 19.23
N LYS A 15 -46.13 8.62 20.04
CA LYS A 15 -45.54 9.97 20.14
C LYS A 15 -44.09 9.90 20.64
N LEU A 16 -43.78 9.07 21.62
CA LEU A 16 -42.40 8.89 22.11
C LEU A 16 -41.46 8.33 21.04
N VAL A 17 -41.90 7.32 20.27
CA VAL A 17 -41.08 6.74 19.18
C VAL A 17 -40.80 7.79 18.11
N ILE A 18 -41.85 8.44 17.58
CA ILE A 18 -41.74 9.43 16.49
C ILE A 18 -40.91 10.65 16.92
N LEU A 19 -41.15 11.19 18.12
CA LEU A 19 -40.43 12.38 18.58
C LEU A 19 -38.97 12.08 18.88
N ASN A 20 -38.61 10.88 19.36
CA ASN A 20 -37.20 10.51 19.54
C ASN A 20 -36.46 10.47 18.19
N GLU A 21 -37.04 9.82 17.17
CA GLU A 21 -36.47 9.77 15.82
C GLU A 21 -36.34 11.18 15.22
N ARG A 22 -37.41 11.99 15.31
CA ARG A 22 -37.40 13.37 14.83
C ARG A 22 -36.34 14.21 15.55
N THR A 23 -36.17 14.03 16.86
CA THR A 23 -35.16 14.76 17.64
C THR A 23 -33.75 14.41 17.21
N THR A 24 -33.44 13.13 17.00
CA THR A 24 -32.12 12.73 16.48
C THR A 24 -31.84 13.39 15.14
N GLY A 25 -32.78 13.36 14.20
CA GLY A 25 -32.60 13.98 12.89
C GLY A 25 -32.42 15.51 12.94
N ILE A 26 -33.20 16.21 13.76
CA ILE A 26 -33.05 17.67 13.92
C ILE A 26 -31.72 18.02 14.60
N ILE A 27 -31.29 17.26 15.60
CA ILE A 27 -29.95 17.43 16.22
C ILE A 27 -28.85 17.26 15.16
N THR A 28 -28.95 16.26 14.27
CA THR A 28 -28.01 16.08 13.16
C THR A 28 -27.93 17.32 12.26
N ARG A 29 -29.07 17.90 11.90
CA ARG A 29 -29.10 19.14 11.09
C ARG A 29 -28.46 20.33 11.82
N ILE A 30 -28.80 20.52 13.11
CA ILE A 30 -28.25 21.59 13.95
C ILE A 30 -26.74 21.43 14.11
N TYR A 31 -26.27 20.20 14.29
CA TYR A 31 -24.85 19.87 14.36
C TYR A 31 -24.13 20.31 13.08
N ASN A 32 -24.66 19.98 11.90
CA ASN A 32 -24.06 20.40 10.64
C ASN A 32 -24.08 21.92 10.44
N ILE A 33 -25.16 22.60 10.83
CA ILE A 33 -25.21 24.07 10.84
C ILE A 33 -24.12 24.64 11.75
N LYS A 34 -23.97 24.09 12.97
CA LYS A 34 -22.93 24.53 13.90
C LYS A 34 -21.53 24.38 13.30
N LYS A 35 -21.20 23.22 12.73
CA LYS A 35 -19.89 22.98 12.11
C LYS A 35 -19.69 23.91 10.91
N ALA A 36 -20.69 24.06 10.05
CA ALA A 36 -20.62 24.92 8.87
C ALA A 36 -20.44 26.41 9.23
N CYS A 37 -21.12 26.91 10.26
CA CYS A 37 -20.97 28.28 10.74
C CYS A 37 -19.67 28.53 11.51
N GLY A 38 -19.08 27.49 12.12
CA GLY A 38 -17.82 27.57 12.86
C GLY A 38 -16.57 27.55 11.96
N ASP A 39 -16.64 26.96 10.77
CA ASP A 39 -15.54 26.97 9.80
C ASP A 39 -15.67 28.13 8.80
N LEU A 40 -14.62 28.95 8.72
CA LEU A 40 -14.54 30.11 7.82
C LEU A 40 -14.71 29.77 6.35
N LYS A 41 -14.36 28.54 5.93
CA LYS A 41 -14.49 28.10 4.52
C LYS A 41 -15.91 27.72 4.16
N SER A 42 -16.63 27.06 5.07
CA SER A 42 -18.01 26.60 4.85
C SER A 42 -19.07 27.63 5.27
N LYS A 43 -18.70 28.64 6.07
CA LYS A 43 -19.63 29.65 6.56
C LYS A 43 -20.29 30.38 5.38
N PRO A 44 -21.62 30.58 5.39
CA PRO A 44 -22.31 31.32 4.34
C PRO A 44 -21.65 32.68 4.12
N LYS A 45 -21.24 32.97 2.87
CA LYS A 45 -20.43 34.15 2.51
C LYS A 45 -20.99 35.47 3.04
N PHE A 46 -22.32 35.59 3.09
CA PHE A 46 -23.04 36.76 3.60
C PHE A 46 -22.72 37.08 5.07
N LEU A 47 -22.39 36.07 5.88
CA LEU A 47 -22.06 36.23 7.31
C LEU A 47 -20.60 36.66 7.54
N SER A 48 -19.77 36.57 6.52
CA SER A 48 -18.34 36.95 6.53
C SER A 48 -18.03 38.16 5.64
N ASP A 49 -19.02 38.69 4.92
CA ASP A 49 -18.83 39.80 4.00
C ASP A 49 -18.63 41.13 4.73
N ARG A 50 -17.51 41.80 4.46
CA ARG A 50 -17.19 43.13 5.00
C ARG A 50 -18.24 44.17 4.63
N SER A 51 -18.90 44.03 3.48
CA SER A 51 -19.96 44.96 3.03
C SER A 51 -21.21 44.90 3.92
N LEU A 52 -21.46 43.74 4.55
CA LEU A 52 -22.63 43.48 5.40
C LEU A 52 -22.32 43.57 6.90
N GLU A 53 -21.06 43.68 7.31
CA GLU A 53 -20.64 43.63 8.71
C GLU A 53 -21.42 44.59 9.63
N ASN A 54 -21.62 45.84 9.20
CA ASN A 54 -22.39 46.84 9.96
C ASN A 54 -23.89 46.49 10.05
N ALA A 55 -24.45 45.89 8.99
CA ALA A 55 -25.82 45.39 8.97
C ALA A 55 -25.98 44.19 9.92
N LEU A 56 -25.07 43.22 9.87
CA LEU A 56 -25.07 42.05 10.76
C LEU A 56 -24.96 42.45 12.23
N LYS A 57 -24.04 43.36 12.58
CA LYS A 57 -23.92 43.87 13.97
C LYS A 57 -25.20 44.54 14.45
N THR A 58 -25.87 45.30 13.58
CA THR A 58 -27.14 45.96 13.91
C THR A 58 -28.26 44.95 14.10
N ILE A 59 -28.34 43.95 13.22
CA ILE A 59 -29.32 42.85 13.29
C ILE A 59 -29.15 42.08 14.60
N THR A 60 -27.94 41.65 14.92
CA THR A 60 -27.65 40.87 16.14
C THR A 60 -27.92 41.66 17.41
N LYS A 61 -27.63 42.97 17.44
CA LYS A 61 -27.87 43.83 18.62
C LYS A 61 -29.35 44.10 18.87
N LYS A 62 -30.16 44.22 17.81
CA LYS A 62 -31.61 44.51 17.92
C LYS A 62 -32.48 43.26 17.88
N PHE A 63 -31.90 42.07 17.73
CA PHE A 63 -32.63 40.81 17.67
C PHE A 63 -33.47 40.58 18.94
N PRO A 64 -34.77 40.22 18.85
CA PRO A 64 -35.53 39.87 17.66
C PRO A 64 -36.32 41.05 17.04
N GLY A 65 -36.33 42.23 17.66
CA GLY A 65 -37.08 43.42 17.23
C GLY A 65 -36.28 44.33 16.29
N LEU A 66 -36.29 44.04 14.99
CA LEU A 66 -35.73 44.90 13.94
C LEU A 66 -36.80 45.75 13.26
N ASP A 67 -36.77 47.06 13.48
CA ASP A 67 -37.52 48.03 12.65
C ASP A 67 -36.71 48.41 11.40
N ASN A 68 -36.92 47.69 10.31
CA ASN A 68 -36.25 47.94 9.02
C ASN A 68 -36.57 49.34 8.44
N ARG A 69 -37.68 49.97 8.87
CA ARG A 69 -38.09 51.33 8.43
C ARG A 69 -37.17 52.45 8.93
N ASN A 70 -36.40 52.24 10.00
CA ASN A 70 -35.63 53.29 10.68
C ASN A 70 -34.10 53.22 10.46
N SER A 71 -33.58 52.24 9.72
CA SER A 71 -32.13 52.03 9.53
C SER A 71 -31.74 52.00 8.04
N SER A 72 -31.66 53.18 7.42
CA SER A 72 -31.47 53.37 5.96
C SER A 72 -30.21 52.68 5.40
N THR A 73 -29.12 52.64 6.16
CA THR A 73 -27.85 52.00 5.75
C THR A 73 -27.91 50.47 5.75
N VAL A 74 -28.69 49.87 6.66
CA VAL A 74 -28.87 48.40 6.75
C VAL A 74 -29.76 47.90 5.59
N VAL A 75 -30.80 48.65 5.27
CA VAL A 75 -31.74 48.34 4.19
C VAL A 75 -31.06 48.42 2.82
N GLN A 76 -30.20 49.42 2.58
CA GLN A 76 -29.52 49.59 1.29
C GLN A 76 -28.60 48.41 0.94
N SER A 77 -27.78 47.94 1.90
CA SER A 77 -26.85 46.82 1.66
C SER A 77 -27.56 45.49 1.45
N ILE A 78 -28.68 45.24 2.16
CA ILE A 78 -29.43 43.97 2.06
C ILE A 78 -30.35 43.96 0.82
N ASN A 79 -30.96 45.10 0.47
CA ASN A 79 -31.94 45.15 -0.62
C ASN A 79 -31.35 44.77 -1.99
N ALA A 80 -30.07 45.04 -2.22
CA ALA A 80 -29.38 44.69 -3.46
C ALA A 80 -29.18 43.17 -3.65
N ILE A 81 -29.12 42.39 -2.56
CA ILE A 81 -28.76 40.96 -2.55
C ILE A 81 -29.82 40.09 -1.86
N LYS A 82 -31.02 40.63 -1.60
CA LYS A 82 -32.06 39.99 -0.79
C LYS A 82 -32.52 38.62 -1.29
N GLN A 83 -32.61 38.44 -2.62
CA GLN A 83 -33.00 37.16 -3.22
C GLN A 83 -31.97 36.06 -2.96
N ASP A 84 -30.68 36.41 -3.05
CA ASP A 84 -29.58 35.47 -2.82
C ASP A 84 -29.47 35.09 -1.34
N ILE A 85 -29.70 36.05 -0.44
CA ILE A 85 -29.75 35.80 1.01
C ILE A 85 -30.86 34.81 1.36
N ILE A 86 -32.08 35.04 0.85
CA ILE A 86 -33.23 34.15 1.12
C ILE A 86 -32.93 32.75 0.59
N LYS A 87 -32.45 32.64 -0.66
CA LYS A 87 -32.12 31.35 -1.25
C LYS A 87 -31.07 30.59 -0.43
N ALA A 88 -29.99 31.26 -0.03
CA ALA A 88 -28.88 30.62 0.67
C ALA A 88 -29.17 30.29 2.15
N LEU A 89 -29.93 31.12 2.86
CA LEU A 89 -30.20 30.92 4.29
C LEU A 89 -31.52 30.19 4.59
N SER A 90 -32.38 29.98 3.59
CA SER A 90 -33.67 29.28 3.74
C SER A 90 -33.55 27.94 4.45
N LEU A 91 -32.55 27.12 4.11
CA LEU A 91 -32.33 25.80 4.71
C LEU A 91 -32.05 25.92 6.22
N TYR A 92 -31.22 26.88 6.61
CA TYR A 92 -30.85 27.08 8.02
C TYR A 92 -32.01 27.68 8.80
N TYR A 93 -32.72 28.65 8.21
CA TYR A 93 -33.92 29.24 8.82
C TYR A 93 -35.00 28.20 9.07
N ASN A 94 -35.36 27.41 8.06
CA ASN A 94 -36.39 26.37 8.18
C ASN A 94 -35.98 25.28 9.18
N THR A 95 -34.69 24.96 9.28
CA THR A 95 -34.20 24.03 10.31
C THR A 95 -34.41 24.57 11.73
N PHE A 96 -34.25 25.89 11.94
CA PHE A 96 -34.58 26.50 13.24
C PHE A 96 -36.09 26.57 13.51
N VAL A 97 -36.92 26.71 12.47
CA VAL A 97 -38.39 26.59 12.59
C VAL A 97 -38.79 25.15 12.96
N ASP A 98 -38.24 24.15 12.28
CA ASP A 98 -38.47 22.72 12.60
C ASP A 98 -38.07 22.39 14.04
N LEU A 99 -36.98 22.98 14.55
CA LEU A 99 -36.54 22.84 15.94
C LEU A 99 -37.59 23.42 16.91
N MET A 100 -38.11 24.62 16.61
CA MET A 100 -39.14 25.27 17.42
C MET A 100 -40.42 24.42 17.47
N ASP A 101 -40.90 23.96 16.32
CA ASP A 101 -42.11 23.11 16.26
C ASP A 101 -41.87 21.79 17.00
N LEU A 102 -40.70 21.16 16.83
CA LEU A 102 -40.35 19.95 17.57
C LEU A 102 -40.35 20.19 19.09
N LYS A 103 -39.78 21.31 19.55
CA LYS A 103 -39.82 21.68 20.97
C LYS A 103 -41.27 21.70 21.47
N ASP A 104 -42.19 22.35 20.75
CA ASP A 104 -43.57 22.49 21.19
C ASP A 104 -44.25 21.13 21.38
N HIS A 105 -44.05 20.21 20.43
CA HIS A 105 -44.59 18.84 20.51
C HIS A 105 -43.99 18.05 21.68
N ILE A 106 -42.70 18.22 21.97
CA ILE A 106 -42.05 17.59 23.12
C ILE A 106 -42.65 18.13 24.43
N THR A 107 -42.73 19.45 24.59
CA THR A 107 -43.29 20.06 25.81
C THR A 107 -44.77 19.67 26.01
N GLU A 108 -45.55 19.57 24.92
CA GLU A 108 -46.93 19.06 24.97
C GLU A 108 -46.97 17.61 25.48
N LEU A 109 -46.14 16.72 24.93
CA LEU A 109 -46.09 15.31 25.35
C LEU A 109 -45.68 15.15 26.82
N LEU A 110 -44.67 15.91 27.28
CA LEU A 110 -44.24 15.89 28.69
C LEU A 110 -45.39 16.31 29.62
N THR A 111 -46.16 17.32 29.22
CA THR A 111 -47.34 17.78 29.98
C THR A 111 -48.44 16.71 30.03
N ILE A 112 -48.67 15.99 28.93
CA ILE A 112 -49.63 14.87 28.87
C ILE A 112 -49.19 13.73 29.81
N ILE A 113 -47.90 13.38 29.79
CA ILE A 113 -47.33 12.33 30.65
C ILE A 113 -47.52 12.66 32.13
N ASP A 114 -47.27 13.92 32.53
CA ASP A 114 -47.50 14.37 33.90
C ASP A 114 -48.98 14.33 34.31
N ALA A 115 -49.86 14.78 33.41
CA ALA A 115 -51.30 14.76 33.65
C ALA A 115 -51.83 13.33 33.85
N CYS A 116 -51.24 12.36 33.14
CA CYS A 116 -51.49 10.92 33.28
C CYS A 116 -50.82 10.29 34.51
N GLN A 117 -49.89 11.00 35.18
CA GLN A 117 -49.14 10.55 36.35
C GLN A 117 -48.50 9.16 36.15
N LEU A 118 -47.78 8.99 35.03
CA LEU A 118 -47.14 7.71 34.72
C LEU A 118 -46.06 7.37 35.75
N HIS A 119 -46.05 6.11 36.18
CA HIS A 119 -44.99 5.54 37.00
C HIS A 119 -43.95 4.89 36.08
N LEU A 120 -42.71 5.41 36.07
CA LEU A 120 -41.63 4.93 35.20
C LEU A 120 -40.56 4.20 36.02
N ASN A 121 -40.23 2.99 35.59
CA ASN A 121 -39.24 2.11 36.19
C ASN A 121 -38.52 1.28 35.12
N ILE A 122 -37.21 1.51 34.95
CA ILE A 122 -36.37 0.88 33.92
C ILE A 122 -36.38 -0.66 34.00
N THR A 123 -36.62 -1.24 35.18
CA THR A 123 -36.63 -2.70 35.39
C THR A 123 -37.99 -3.36 35.09
N VAL A 124 -39.04 -2.56 34.90
CA VAL A 124 -40.42 -3.03 34.69
C VAL A 124 -40.92 -2.58 33.31
N ASN A 125 -41.22 -1.30 33.13
CA ASN A 125 -41.61 -0.71 31.85
C ASN A 125 -40.36 -0.10 31.17
N TYR A 126 -39.46 -1.00 30.76
CA TYR A 126 -38.13 -0.67 30.24
C TYR A 126 -38.21 0.29 29.05
N ASP A 127 -38.95 -0.06 28.00
CA ASP A 127 -38.95 0.71 26.76
C ASP A 127 -39.59 2.09 26.93
N LEU A 128 -40.68 2.18 27.69
CA LEU A 128 -41.33 3.45 28.01
C LEU A 128 -40.39 4.37 28.80
N THR A 129 -39.69 3.82 29.80
CA THR A 129 -38.75 4.57 30.64
C THR A 129 -37.53 5.01 29.83
N GLN A 130 -36.96 4.12 29.01
CA GLN A 130 -35.82 4.40 28.13
C GLN A 130 -36.16 5.52 27.13
N LEU A 131 -37.27 5.40 26.40
CA LEU A 131 -37.67 6.37 25.37
C LEU A 131 -37.99 7.74 25.97
N TYR A 132 -38.60 7.78 27.16
CA TYR A 132 -38.83 9.02 27.88
C TYR A 132 -37.51 9.70 28.30
N LEU A 133 -36.57 8.94 28.89
CA LEU A 133 -35.27 9.47 29.31
C LEU A 133 -34.43 9.93 28.10
N ASN A 134 -34.47 9.19 26.99
CA ASN A 134 -33.84 9.58 25.74
C ASN A 134 -34.41 10.87 25.17
N LEU A 135 -35.74 11.01 25.12
CA LEU A 135 -36.38 12.22 24.59
C LEU A 135 -36.01 13.45 25.41
N VAL A 136 -36.06 13.34 26.74
CA VAL A 136 -35.67 14.42 27.65
C VAL A 136 -34.21 14.81 27.47
N CYS A 137 -33.30 13.82 27.41
CA CYS A 137 -31.87 14.12 27.25
C CYS A 137 -31.53 14.69 25.88
N ASN A 138 -32.14 14.18 24.81
CA ASN A 138 -31.94 14.68 23.46
C ASN A 138 -32.54 16.07 23.31
N TYR A 139 -33.72 16.35 23.88
CA TYR A 139 -34.28 17.71 23.92
C TYR A 139 -33.32 18.70 24.57
N VAL A 140 -32.74 18.33 25.72
CA VAL A 140 -31.77 19.16 26.44
C VAL A 140 -30.49 19.36 25.61
N ALA A 141 -29.95 18.29 25.04
CA ALA A 141 -28.78 18.35 24.17
C ALA A 141 -29.02 19.25 22.95
N MET A 142 -30.20 19.16 22.34
CA MET A 142 -30.63 19.99 21.20
C MET A 142 -30.61 21.48 21.56
N MET A 143 -31.19 21.86 22.70
CA MET A 143 -31.23 23.27 23.13
C MET A 143 -29.85 23.80 23.54
N ILE A 144 -29.00 22.97 24.14
CA ILE A 144 -27.60 23.34 24.44
C ILE A 144 -26.80 23.49 23.14
N LEU A 145 -27.00 22.59 22.17
CA LEU A 145 -26.30 22.66 20.89
C LEU A 145 -26.71 23.92 20.10
N LEU A 146 -28.00 24.28 20.13
CA LEU A 146 -28.50 25.54 19.57
C LEU A 146 -27.79 26.76 20.16
N SER A 147 -27.57 26.80 21.49
CA SER A 147 -26.90 27.94 22.14
C SER A 147 -25.42 28.06 21.75
N ARG A 148 -24.81 26.99 21.25
CA ARG A 148 -23.41 26.96 20.78
C ARG A 148 -23.23 27.41 19.35
N ILE A 149 -24.31 27.67 18.61
CA ILE A 149 -24.22 28.27 17.28
C ILE A 149 -24.00 29.77 17.46
N GLU A 150 -22.85 30.26 17.00
CA GLU A 150 -22.46 31.68 17.13
C GLU A 150 -23.43 32.60 16.37
N ASP A 151 -23.73 32.27 15.11
CA ASP A 151 -24.59 33.07 14.24
C ASP A 151 -26.10 32.80 14.41
N ARG A 152 -26.53 32.18 15.53
CA ARG A 152 -27.93 31.80 15.77
C ARG A 152 -28.92 32.96 15.76
N LYS A 153 -28.48 34.19 16.08
CA LYS A 153 -29.29 35.42 15.98
C LYS A 153 -29.16 36.04 14.58
N THR A 154 -27.95 36.00 14.02
CA THR A 154 -27.60 36.62 12.74
C THR A 154 -28.29 35.95 11.55
N VAL A 155 -28.31 34.62 11.49
CA VAL A 155 -28.92 33.84 10.40
C VAL A 155 -30.43 34.11 10.26
N PRO A 156 -31.27 33.86 11.28
CA PRO A 156 -32.69 34.12 11.17
C PRO A 156 -33.00 35.61 11.06
N GLY A 157 -32.21 36.48 11.72
CA GLY A 157 -32.39 37.93 11.63
C GLY A 157 -32.13 38.48 10.22
N LEU A 158 -31.08 38.00 9.55
CA LEU A 158 -30.75 38.38 8.17
C LEU A 158 -31.75 37.81 7.17
N TYR A 159 -32.18 36.56 7.35
CA TYR A 159 -33.21 35.95 6.52
C TYR A 159 -34.53 36.72 6.60
N ASN A 160 -35.00 37.03 7.81
CA ASN A 160 -36.26 37.77 8.00
C ASN A 160 -36.16 39.21 7.46
N ALA A 161 -35.02 39.89 7.62
CA ALA A 161 -34.82 41.22 7.05
C ALA A 161 -34.87 41.21 5.52
N ALA A 162 -34.24 40.22 4.87
CA ALA A 162 -34.32 40.05 3.42
C ALA A 162 -35.75 39.67 2.97
N TYR A 163 -36.42 38.79 3.70
CA TYR A 163 -37.80 38.35 3.43
C TYR A 163 -38.80 39.51 3.49
N GLU A 164 -38.71 40.35 4.52
CA GLU A 164 -39.55 41.54 4.66
C GLU A 164 -39.30 42.56 3.52
N LEU A 165 -38.05 42.76 3.11
CA LEU A 165 -37.72 43.63 1.98
C LEU A 165 -38.18 43.08 0.61
N GLN A 166 -38.44 41.77 0.51
CA GLN A 166 -38.98 41.16 -0.70
C GLN A 166 -40.51 41.15 -0.70
N ASN A 167 -41.14 40.79 0.42
CA ASN A 167 -42.57 40.50 0.50
C ASN A 167 -43.40 41.60 1.21
N GLY A 168 -42.75 42.60 1.80
CA GLY A 168 -43.40 43.71 2.52
C GLY A 168 -43.95 43.35 3.90
N VAL A 169 -43.79 42.10 4.34
CA VAL A 169 -44.23 41.56 5.63
C VAL A 169 -43.16 40.65 6.22
N HIS A 170 -43.09 40.57 7.55
CA HIS A 170 -42.23 39.60 8.23
C HIS A 170 -42.69 38.15 7.97
N ASP A 171 -41.78 37.20 8.11
CA ASP A 171 -42.14 35.79 8.12
C ASP A 171 -43.03 35.46 9.34
N THR A 172 -44.03 34.61 9.16
CA THR A 172 -45.04 34.31 10.19
C THR A 172 -44.46 33.59 11.41
N CYS A 173 -43.39 32.81 11.22
CA CYS A 173 -42.74 32.04 12.27
C CYS A 173 -41.67 32.86 13.01
N PHE A 174 -41.14 33.92 12.39
CA PHE A 174 -40.02 34.69 12.92
C PHE A 174 -40.24 35.27 14.34
N PRO A 175 -41.40 35.86 14.69
CA PRO A 175 -41.60 36.39 16.04
C PRO A 175 -41.48 35.33 17.14
N ARG A 176 -42.05 34.14 16.92
CA ARG A 176 -41.97 33.01 17.86
C ARG A 176 -40.55 32.44 17.90
N LEU A 177 -39.92 32.28 16.74
CA LEU A 177 -38.56 31.77 16.60
C LEU A 177 -37.54 32.67 17.29
N GLY A 178 -37.65 33.98 17.05
CA GLY A 178 -36.81 35.00 17.66
C GLY A 178 -36.94 35.01 19.19
N GLN A 179 -38.17 34.87 19.70
CA GLN A 179 -38.39 34.76 21.14
C GLN A 179 -37.77 33.48 21.72
N MET A 180 -37.91 32.33 21.05
CA MET A 180 -37.27 31.08 21.48
C MET A 180 -35.74 31.23 21.56
N ILE A 181 -35.09 31.82 20.54
CA ILE A 181 -33.63 31.99 20.53
C ILE A 181 -33.14 32.89 21.68
N VAL A 182 -33.94 33.89 22.08
CA VAL A 182 -33.65 34.74 23.24
C VAL A 182 -33.87 33.99 24.55
N ASP A 183 -35.00 33.30 24.69
CA ASP A 183 -35.34 32.53 25.90
C ASP A 183 -34.28 31.47 26.22
N TYR A 184 -33.72 30.81 25.20
CA TYR A 184 -32.68 29.78 25.34
C TYR A 184 -31.25 30.32 25.13
N GLU A 185 -31.02 31.62 25.27
CA GLU A 185 -29.65 32.17 25.27
C GLU A 185 -28.82 31.63 26.45
N GLN A 186 -29.47 31.41 27.59
CA GLN A 186 -28.96 30.60 28.71
C GLN A 186 -29.80 29.33 28.82
N PRO A 187 -29.54 28.30 27.96
CA PRO A 187 -30.46 27.18 27.77
C PRO A 187 -30.71 26.42 29.06
N LEU A 188 -29.65 26.21 29.86
CA LEU A 188 -29.73 25.54 31.14
C LEU A 188 -30.74 26.22 32.06
N ARG A 189 -30.61 27.54 32.28
CA ARG A 189 -31.51 28.28 33.17
C ARG A 189 -32.97 28.23 32.68
N LYS A 190 -33.21 28.31 31.38
CA LYS A 190 -34.58 28.21 30.84
C LYS A 190 -35.17 26.81 31.02
N LEU A 191 -34.40 25.77 30.69
CA LEU A 191 -34.79 24.38 30.92
C LEU A 191 -35.03 24.13 32.43
N SER A 192 -34.30 24.83 33.29
CA SER A 192 -34.44 24.81 34.75
C SER A 192 -35.85 25.15 35.23
N GLU A 193 -36.44 26.16 34.61
CA GLU A 193 -37.76 26.67 34.95
C GLU A 193 -38.86 25.83 34.29
N GLU A 194 -38.63 25.37 33.06
CA GLU A 194 -39.62 24.64 32.25
C GLU A 194 -39.97 23.26 32.81
N PHE A 195 -38.99 22.56 33.39
CA PHE A 195 -39.19 21.17 33.83
C PHE A 195 -39.66 21.02 35.29
N VAL A 196 -39.87 22.12 36.02
CA VAL A 196 -40.40 22.10 37.39
C VAL A 196 -41.68 21.25 37.50
N PRO A 197 -42.70 21.41 36.62
CA PRO A 197 -43.89 20.55 36.62
C PRO A 197 -43.58 19.06 36.35
N HIS A 198 -42.57 18.77 35.53
CA HIS A 198 -42.17 17.42 35.10
C HIS A 198 -41.35 16.65 36.14
N SER A 199 -40.97 17.30 37.24
CA SER A 199 -40.00 16.77 38.22
C SER A 199 -40.39 15.42 38.84
N LYS A 200 -41.66 15.18 39.12
CA LYS A 200 -42.12 13.96 39.82
C LYS A 200 -41.92 12.69 38.98
N VAL A 201 -42.45 12.67 37.75
CA VAL A 201 -42.34 11.53 36.83
C VAL A 201 -40.87 11.30 36.47
N LEU A 202 -40.18 12.40 36.19
CA LEU A 202 -38.78 12.38 35.86
C LEU A 202 -37.95 11.77 37.01
N LEU A 203 -38.05 12.27 38.25
CA LEU A 203 -37.30 11.74 39.41
C LEU A 203 -37.58 10.25 39.66
N GLY A 204 -38.83 9.79 39.51
CA GLY A 204 -39.19 8.38 39.58
C GLY A 204 -38.39 7.51 38.58
N ALA A 205 -38.31 7.96 37.32
CA ALA A 205 -37.54 7.26 36.28
C ALA A 205 -36.04 7.11 36.62
N ILE A 206 -35.37 8.13 37.18
CA ILE A 206 -33.95 7.96 37.58
C ILE A 206 -33.79 7.11 38.82
N ASN A 207 -34.68 7.23 39.79
CA ASN A 207 -34.56 6.43 41.00
C ASN A 207 -34.49 4.94 40.65
N SER A 208 -35.24 4.53 39.62
CA SER A 208 -35.18 3.16 39.08
C SER A 208 -33.82 2.76 38.48
N LEU A 209 -33.02 3.71 37.97
CA LEU A 209 -31.67 3.44 37.46
C LEU A 209 -30.69 3.06 38.57
N ALA A 210 -30.94 3.42 39.83
CA ALA A 210 -29.99 3.17 40.93
C ALA A 210 -29.60 1.69 41.03
N ALA A 211 -30.57 0.78 40.92
CA ALA A 211 -30.34 -0.66 41.00
C ALA A 211 -29.54 -1.22 39.80
N VAL A 212 -29.60 -0.57 38.63
CA VAL A 212 -28.91 -1.02 37.42
C VAL A 212 -27.54 -0.35 37.29
N TYR A 213 -27.46 0.95 37.49
CA TYR A 213 -26.26 1.75 37.26
C TYR A 213 -25.13 1.35 38.21
N VAL A 214 -25.43 1.16 39.50
CA VAL A 214 -24.41 0.82 40.51
C VAL A 214 -23.80 -0.56 40.25
N ARG A 215 -24.59 -1.54 39.78
CA ARG A 215 -24.08 -2.88 39.44
C ARG A 215 -23.40 -2.95 38.08
N ARG A 216 -23.68 -2.02 37.17
CA ARG A 216 -23.01 -1.92 35.86
C ARG A 216 -21.73 -1.10 35.92
N ASN A 217 -21.68 -0.05 36.75
CA ASN A 217 -20.52 0.82 36.92
C ASN A 217 -19.48 0.26 37.93
N LEU A 218 -19.03 -0.99 37.72
CA LEU A 218 -18.06 -1.65 38.60
C LEU A 218 -16.62 -1.53 38.09
N THR A 219 -15.64 -1.70 38.97
CA THR A 219 -14.23 -1.75 38.59
C THR A 219 -13.87 -3.09 37.95
N ALA A 220 -12.78 -3.13 37.18
CA ALA A 220 -12.29 -4.36 36.55
C ALA A 220 -12.00 -5.48 37.57
N ASP A 221 -11.55 -5.15 38.79
CA ASP A 221 -11.33 -6.15 39.85
C ASP A 221 -12.62 -6.82 40.28
N LYS A 222 -13.72 -6.05 40.38
CA LYS A 222 -15.05 -6.59 40.69
C LYS A 222 -15.61 -7.41 39.54
N TRP A 223 -15.34 -7.02 38.28
CA TRP A 223 -15.69 -7.83 37.12
C TRP A 223 -14.96 -9.18 37.12
N ARG A 224 -13.66 -9.19 37.45
CA ARG A 224 -12.87 -10.43 37.61
C ARG A 224 -13.39 -11.30 38.75
N ALA A 225 -13.68 -10.71 39.92
CA ALA A 225 -14.24 -11.43 41.06
C ALA A 225 -15.63 -12.01 40.76
N GLY A 226 -16.45 -11.29 39.98
CA GLY A 226 -17.76 -11.74 39.51
C GLY A 226 -17.75 -12.63 38.27
N GLN A 227 -16.58 -12.92 37.69
CA GLN A 227 -16.41 -13.73 36.48
C GLN A 227 -17.31 -13.30 35.31
N ILE A 228 -17.52 -11.99 35.18
CA ILE A 228 -18.40 -11.41 34.15
C ILE A 228 -17.86 -11.76 32.76
N LEU A 229 -18.74 -12.18 31.84
CA LEU A 229 -18.43 -12.58 30.45
C LEU A 229 -17.61 -13.87 30.28
N SER A 230 -17.24 -14.60 31.34
CA SER A 230 -16.52 -15.87 31.16
C SER A 230 -17.45 -17.03 30.86
N LEU A 231 -17.06 -17.88 29.91
CA LEU A 231 -17.75 -19.13 29.57
C LEU A 231 -17.03 -20.38 30.12
N VAL A 232 -15.78 -20.23 30.55
CA VAL A 232 -14.90 -21.36 30.93
C VAL A 232 -15.04 -21.71 32.41
N THR A 233 -15.45 -20.76 33.26
CA THR A 233 -15.49 -20.96 34.72
C THR A 233 -16.58 -21.92 35.19
N ALA A 234 -17.72 -21.97 34.48
CA ALA A 234 -18.85 -22.87 34.75
C ALA A 234 -19.15 -23.74 33.53
N SER A 235 -18.24 -24.66 33.19
CA SER A 235 -18.33 -25.51 32.01
C SER A 235 -19.61 -26.37 31.95
N ASN A 236 -20.21 -26.70 33.09
CA ASN A 236 -21.50 -27.40 33.18
C ASN A 236 -22.71 -26.53 32.79
N GLN A 237 -22.57 -25.21 32.69
CA GLN A 237 -23.62 -24.26 32.31
C GLN A 237 -23.44 -23.69 30.90
N LEU A 238 -22.54 -24.27 30.11
CA LEU A 238 -22.22 -23.80 28.78
C LEU A 238 -23.43 -23.88 27.81
N LEU A 239 -24.28 -24.89 27.95
CA LEU A 239 -25.54 -25.03 27.19
C LEU A 239 -26.73 -24.28 27.82
N ALA A 240 -26.61 -23.83 29.07
CA ALA A 240 -27.68 -23.10 29.73
C ALA A 240 -27.85 -21.71 29.09
N VAL A 241 -29.08 -21.21 29.04
CA VAL A 241 -29.32 -19.87 28.46
C VAL A 241 -28.81 -18.80 29.40
N ALA A 242 -28.10 -17.81 28.87
CA ALA A 242 -27.72 -16.62 29.62
C ALA A 242 -28.96 -15.72 29.77
N GLN A 243 -29.58 -15.74 30.95
CA GLN A 243 -30.79 -14.97 31.25
C GLN A 243 -30.68 -14.21 32.56
N THR A 244 -31.35 -13.08 32.63
CA THR A 244 -31.49 -12.25 33.84
C THR A 244 -32.92 -11.69 33.90
N ASP A 245 -33.36 -11.31 35.10
CA ASP A 245 -34.69 -10.69 35.29
C ASP A 245 -34.85 -9.36 34.53
N THR A 246 -33.74 -8.76 34.07
CA THR A 246 -33.72 -7.47 33.38
C THR A 246 -32.84 -7.53 32.13
N MET A 247 -33.09 -8.50 31.24
CA MET A 247 -32.38 -8.69 29.97
C MET A 247 -31.95 -7.39 29.26
N PRO A 248 -32.86 -6.44 28.96
CA PRO A 248 -32.50 -5.24 28.23
C PRO A 248 -31.60 -4.27 29.01
N CYS A 249 -31.56 -4.37 30.34
CA CYS A 249 -30.67 -3.56 31.19
C CYS A 249 -29.22 -4.05 31.16
N GLU A 250 -28.95 -5.29 30.76
CA GLU A 250 -27.60 -5.87 30.80
C GLU A 250 -26.70 -5.32 29.69
N TYR A 251 -27.25 -5.02 28.51
CA TYR A 251 -26.54 -4.44 27.38
C TYR A 251 -26.89 -2.96 27.14
N LEU A 252 -27.68 -2.34 28.02
CA LEU A 252 -27.90 -0.90 27.99
C LEU A 252 -26.57 -0.17 28.19
N SER A 253 -26.24 0.75 27.27
CA SER A 253 -24.99 1.53 27.31
C SER A 253 -24.85 2.30 28.62
N LEU A 254 -23.71 2.10 29.29
CA LEU A 254 -23.33 2.82 30.49
C LEU A 254 -23.13 4.30 30.19
N GLU A 255 -22.65 4.66 28.99
CA GLU A 255 -22.60 6.06 28.54
C GLU A 255 -24.00 6.67 28.45
N THR A 256 -24.97 5.95 27.91
CA THR A 256 -26.35 6.43 27.82
C THR A 256 -26.95 6.64 29.21
N MET A 257 -26.72 5.70 30.14
CA MET A 257 -27.12 5.86 31.54
C MET A 257 -26.40 7.03 32.22
N ASN A 258 -25.09 7.20 31.97
CA ASN A 258 -24.33 8.37 32.42
C ASN A 258 -24.91 9.65 31.84
N ARG A 259 -25.30 9.69 30.58
CA ARG A 259 -25.95 10.84 29.96
C ARG A 259 -27.31 11.09 30.59
N TRP A 260 -28.12 10.07 30.86
CA TRP A 260 -29.38 10.26 31.59
C TRP A 260 -29.13 10.79 32.99
N ILE A 261 -28.18 10.23 33.73
CA ILE A 261 -27.83 10.67 35.07
C ILE A 261 -27.23 12.08 35.04
N ILE A 262 -26.37 12.42 34.09
CA ILE A 262 -25.61 13.68 34.06
C ILE A 262 -26.35 14.78 33.31
N CYS A 263 -26.94 14.54 32.13
CA CYS A 263 -27.87 15.50 31.52
C CYS A 263 -29.06 15.77 32.43
N LYS A 264 -29.52 14.76 33.19
CA LYS A 264 -30.56 14.97 34.19
C LYS A 264 -30.05 15.45 35.53
N ILE A 265 -28.79 15.31 35.95
CA ILE A 265 -28.32 15.90 37.21
C ILE A 265 -27.76 17.31 37.00
N ALA A 266 -27.19 17.61 35.84
CA ALA A 266 -27.13 18.98 35.36
C ALA A 266 -28.55 19.60 35.42
N ASN A 267 -29.57 18.90 34.91
CA ASN A 267 -30.96 19.36 34.97
C ASN A 267 -31.66 19.25 36.35
N SER A 268 -31.32 18.32 37.24
CA SER A 268 -31.93 18.19 38.56
C SER A 268 -31.27 19.16 39.53
N LEU A 269 -30.03 19.56 39.27
CA LEU A 269 -29.45 20.74 39.88
C LEU A 269 -30.13 22.03 39.41
N LEU A 270 -30.58 22.08 38.15
CA LEU A 270 -31.27 23.21 37.53
C LEU A 270 -32.74 23.33 38.00
N ILE A 271 -33.50 22.24 37.99
CA ILE A 271 -34.96 22.23 38.09
C ILE A 271 -35.45 21.88 39.51
N CYS A 272 -34.70 21.06 40.24
CA CYS A 272 -35.06 20.52 41.55
C CYS A 272 -33.82 20.28 42.41
N HIS A 273 -33.01 21.32 42.63
CA HIS A 273 -31.81 21.30 43.48
C HIS A 273 -32.05 20.64 44.86
N ASN A 274 -33.29 20.68 45.36
CA ASN A 274 -33.73 20.03 46.59
C ASN A 274 -33.66 18.49 46.54
N ALA A 275 -33.83 17.87 45.38
CA ALA A 275 -33.82 16.40 45.23
C ALA A 275 -32.42 15.81 45.46
N ILE A 276 -31.36 16.58 45.22
CA ILE A 276 -29.97 16.13 45.41
C ILE A 276 -29.56 16.08 46.89
N ALA A 277 -30.36 16.68 47.76
CA ALA A 277 -30.24 16.44 49.19
C ALA A 277 -30.60 14.99 49.57
N GLN A 278 -31.34 14.25 48.73
CA GLN A 278 -31.65 12.86 48.98
C GLN A 278 -30.42 11.96 48.67
N PRO A 279 -30.10 10.99 49.55
CA PRO A 279 -28.88 10.17 49.42
C PRO A 279 -28.75 9.44 48.08
N VAL A 280 -29.83 8.80 47.60
CA VAL A 280 -29.82 8.00 46.37
C VAL A 280 -29.41 8.82 45.15
N PHE A 281 -29.95 10.04 45.01
CA PHE A 281 -29.62 10.93 43.90
C PHE A 281 -28.23 11.55 44.06
N CYS A 282 -27.79 11.84 45.28
CA CYS A 282 -26.44 12.34 45.55
C CYS A 282 -25.37 11.29 45.20
N ASP A 283 -25.62 10.02 45.52
CA ASP A 283 -24.70 8.92 45.23
C ASP A 283 -24.62 8.63 43.72
N LEU A 284 -25.75 8.64 43.01
CA LEU A 284 -25.78 8.53 41.54
C LEU A 284 -25.03 9.69 40.87
N TRP A 285 -25.21 10.91 41.41
CA TRP A 285 -24.50 12.08 40.91
C TRP A 285 -23.00 11.98 41.09
N ARG A 286 -22.57 11.64 42.31
CA ARG A 286 -21.16 11.47 42.65
C ARG A 286 -20.51 10.46 41.72
N GLN A 287 -21.09 9.27 41.58
CA GLN A 287 -20.54 8.23 40.70
C GLN A 287 -20.47 8.69 39.23
N GLY A 288 -21.48 9.40 38.73
CA GLY A 288 -21.46 9.93 37.36
C GLY A 288 -20.35 10.96 37.13
N LEU A 289 -20.12 11.87 38.09
CA LEU A 289 -19.08 12.90 38.01
C LEU A 289 -17.66 12.36 38.22
N GLU A 290 -17.50 11.39 39.13
CA GLU A 290 -16.22 10.71 39.36
C GLU A 290 -15.81 9.82 38.17
N SER A 291 -16.77 9.43 37.32
CA SER A 291 -16.51 8.57 36.16
C SER A 291 -15.90 9.29 34.95
N GLY A 292 -15.91 10.62 34.86
CA GLY A 292 -15.32 11.32 33.72
C GLY A 292 -15.49 12.85 33.75
N LEU A 293 -14.75 13.55 32.89
CA LEU A 293 -14.74 15.02 32.84
C LEU A 293 -15.74 15.60 31.83
N ALA A 294 -16.09 14.81 30.81
CA ALA A 294 -16.94 15.24 29.71
C ALA A 294 -17.98 14.17 29.33
N ILE A 295 -19.16 14.63 28.89
CA ILE A 295 -20.18 13.80 28.24
C ILE A 295 -20.37 14.23 26.79
N THR A 296 -20.80 13.28 25.96
CA THR A 296 -21.18 13.52 24.57
C THR A 296 -22.55 14.19 24.52
N LEU A 297 -22.64 15.38 23.91
CA LEU A 297 -23.92 15.99 23.54
C LEU A 297 -24.43 15.34 22.25
N PHE A 298 -23.60 15.36 21.22
CA PHE A 298 -23.86 14.71 19.93
C PHE A 298 -22.56 14.61 19.14
N ARG A 299 -22.22 13.42 18.64
CA ARG A 299 -20.99 13.14 17.86
C ARG A 299 -19.73 13.61 18.62
N ASP A 300 -18.95 14.52 18.06
CA ASP A 300 -17.73 15.06 18.69
C ASP A 300 -17.99 16.28 19.61
N GLU A 301 -19.23 16.77 19.69
CA GLU A 301 -19.57 17.88 20.58
C GLU A 301 -19.74 17.40 22.02
N VAL A 302 -18.83 17.83 22.88
CA VAL A 302 -18.79 17.43 24.29
C VAL A 302 -19.25 18.54 25.24
N LEU A 303 -19.79 18.17 26.40
CA LEU A 303 -20.11 19.06 27.51
C LEU A 303 -19.14 18.80 28.66
N TYR A 304 -18.38 19.83 29.05
CA TYR A 304 -17.50 19.80 30.22
C TYR A 304 -18.32 19.92 31.50
N ILE A 305 -18.65 18.76 32.07
CA ILE A 305 -19.73 18.60 33.06
C ILE A 305 -19.48 19.48 34.28
N HIS A 306 -18.26 19.40 34.82
CA HIS A 306 -17.87 20.08 36.05
C HIS A 306 -17.86 21.60 35.92
N ASN A 307 -17.35 22.13 34.80
CA ASN A 307 -17.31 23.57 34.55
C ASN A 307 -18.71 24.16 34.39
N VAL A 308 -19.56 23.46 33.64
CA VAL A 308 -20.96 23.86 33.42
C VAL A 308 -21.76 23.80 34.72
N ALA A 309 -21.58 22.73 35.50
CA ALA A 309 -22.21 22.57 36.81
C ALA A 309 -21.76 23.68 37.79
N GLN A 310 -20.46 23.96 37.85
CA GLN A 310 -19.91 25.00 38.72
C GLN A 310 -20.46 26.39 38.36
N THR A 311 -20.38 26.78 37.09
CA THR A 311 -20.88 28.08 36.59
C THR A 311 -22.35 28.27 36.94
N TYR A 312 -23.13 27.19 36.90
CA TYR A 312 -24.53 27.23 37.27
C TYR A 312 -24.77 27.39 38.78
N PHE A 313 -24.12 26.63 39.68
CA PHE A 313 -24.30 26.85 41.13
C PHE A 313 -23.80 28.20 41.59
N ASP A 314 -22.73 28.71 41.00
CA ASP A 314 -22.21 30.04 41.33
C ASP A 314 -23.27 31.13 41.01
N SER A 315 -24.17 30.87 40.05
CA SER A 315 -25.29 31.77 39.73
C SER A 315 -26.46 31.74 40.72
N ILE A 316 -26.53 30.72 41.61
CA ILE A 316 -27.61 30.54 42.59
C ILE A 316 -27.10 30.77 44.02
N LYS A 317 -27.75 31.68 44.75
CA LYS A 317 -27.42 31.92 46.16
C LYS A 317 -27.72 30.69 47.02
N GLY A 318 -26.76 30.28 47.86
CA GLY A 318 -26.92 29.18 48.84
C GLY A 318 -26.23 27.86 48.50
N TYR A 319 -25.55 27.76 47.35
CA TYR A 319 -24.96 26.50 46.84
C TYR A 319 -23.44 26.34 47.01
N ASN A 320 -22.79 27.22 47.77
CA ASN A 320 -21.33 27.22 47.95
C ASN A 320 -20.75 25.87 48.42
N LYS A 321 -21.50 25.11 49.25
CA LYS A 321 -21.09 23.77 49.69
C LYS A 321 -21.02 22.77 48.53
N ARG A 322 -21.98 22.84 47.59
CA ARG A 322 -22.00 21.96 46.41
C ARG A 322 -20.92 22.31 45.41
N VAL A 323 -20.55 23.60 45.31
CA VAL A 323 -19.38 24.04 44.54
C VAL A 323 -18.09 23.46 45.13
N ALA A 324 -17.97 23.36 46.46
CA ALA A 324 -16.81 22.73 47.10
C ALA A 324 -16.76 21.21 46.83
N GLU A 325 -17.89 20.49 46.96
CA GLU A 325 -17.98 19.06 46.64
C GLU A 325 -17.67 18.77 45.16
N LEU A 326 -18.12 19.62 44.23
CA LEU A 326 -17.77 19.51 42.81
C LEU A 326 -16.26 19.55 42.56
N LYS A 327 -15.53 20.42 43.26
CA LYS A 327 -14.07 20.51 43.14
C LYS A 327 -13.39 19.24 43.65
N GLU A 328 -13.95 18.59 44.66
CA GLU A 328 -13.48 17.29 45.17
C GLU A 328 -13.74 16.18 44.14
N PHE A 329 -14.95 16.10 43.57
CA PHE A 329 -15.28 15.11 42.53
C PHE A 329 -14.41 15.26 41.28
N VAL A 330 -14.10 16.49 40.85
CA VAL A 330 -13.14 16.73 39.77
C VAL A 330 -11.76 16.15 40.13
N ALA A 331 -11.27 16.42 41.34
CA ALA A 331 -9.97 15.92 41.78
C ALA A 331 -9.93 14.38 41.77
N THR A 332 -10.99 13.74 42.27
CA THR A 332 -11.14 12.28 42.26
C THR A 332 -11.23 11.72 40.83
N ALA A 333 -12.00 12.35 39.94
CA ALA A 333 -12.10 11.95 38.54
C ALA A 333 -10.74 12.01 37.84
N VAL A 334 -10.02 13.12 37.97
CA VAL A 334 -8.68 13.31 37.36
C VAL A 334 -7.66 12.32 37.95
N GLN A 335 -7.78 11.96 39.23
CA GLN A 335 -6.83 11.07 39.91
C GLN A 335 -7.08 9.57 39.64
N HIS A 336 -8.34 9.14 39.54
CA HIS A 336 -8.69 7.70 39.56
C HIS A 336 -9.38 7.20 38.29
N SER A 337 -10.15 8.04 37.58
CA SER A 337 -11.00 7.57 36.47
C SER A 337 -10.17 6.97 35.33
N LEU A 338 -9.04 7.59 34.97
CA LEU A 338 -8.17 7.09 33.90
C LEU A 338 -7.69 5.66 34.14
N GLN A 339 -7.25 5.36 35.37
CA GLN A 339 -6.82 4.02 35.77
C GLN A 339 -7.97 3.01 35.72
N VAL A 340 -9.15 3.39 36.23
CA VAL A 340 -10.34 2.52 36.23
C VAL A 340 -10.71 2.11 34.81
N HIS A 341 -10.79 3.06 33.89
CA HIS A 341 -11.11 2.80 32.49
C HIS A 341 -10.00 2.03 31.76
N SER A 342 -8.73 2.33 32.06
CA SER A 342 -7.58 1.55 31.56
C SER A 342 -7.68 0.07 31.95
N ASP A 343 -7.99 -0.23 33.21
CA ASP A 343 -8.11 -1.61 33.68
C ASP A 343 -9.36 -2.31 33.15
N ARG A 344 -10.46 -1.58 32.91
CA ARG A 344 -11.63 -2.11 32.20
C ARG A 344 -11.30 -2.52 30.77
N ARG A 345 -10.59 -1.69 30.01
CA ARG A 345 -10.15 -2.03 28.65
C ARG A 345 -9.23 -3.25 28.63
N LYS A 346 -8.30 -3.36 29.59
CA LYS A 346 -7.46 -4.56 29.74
C LYS A 346 -8.30 -5.83 29.98
N PHE A 347 -9.28 -5.76 30.87
CA PHE A 347 -10.20 -6.87 31.14
C PHE A 347 -11.01 -7.26 29.90
N LEU A 348 -11.65 -6.26 29.25
CA LEU A 348 -12.50 -6.48 28.09
C LEU A 348 -11.72 -7.06 26.91
N ARG A 349 -10.48 -6.64 26.68
CA ARG A 349 -9.61 -7.22 25.64
C ARG A 349 -9.44 -8.72 25.80
N THR A 350 -9.16 -9.18 27.03
CA THR A 350 -9.04 -10.62 27.33
C THR A 350 -10.39 -11.33 27.22
N ALA A 351 -11.47 -10.74 27.74
CA ALA A 351 -12.80 -11.33 27.69
C ALA A 351 -13.34 -11.47 26.25
N LEU A 352 -13.21 -10.42 25.43
CA LEU A 352 -13.61 -10.44 24.02
C LEU A 352 -12.84 -11.49 23.23
N LYS A 353 -11.53 -11.60 23.47
CA LYS A 353 -10.68 -12.62 22.83
C LYS A 353 -11.11 -14.03 23.20
N GLU A 354 -11.38 -14.30 24.49
CA GLU A 354 -11.88 -15.59 24.96
C GLU A 354 -13.22 -15.93 24.30
N LEU A 355 -14.18 -14.99 24.34
CA LEU A 355 -15.50 -15.17 23.70
C LEU A 355 -15.37 -15.43 22.20
N PHE A 356 -14.58 -14.64 21.48
CA PHE A 356 -14.39 -14.78 20.05
C PHE A 356 -13.82 -16.16 19.70
N LEU A 357 -12.77 -16.62 20.40
CA LEU A 357 -12.17 -17.92 20.14
C LEU A 357 -13.15 -19.07 20.41
N ILE A 358 -13.90 -19.01 21.51
CA ILE A 358 -14.90 -20.03 21.86
C ILE A 358 -16.05 -20.08 20.85
N PHE A 359 -16.59 -18.93 20.45
CA PHE A 359 -17.70 -18.89 19.49
C PHE A 359 -17.25 -19.23 18.07
N THR A 360 -15.99 -18.94 17.72
CA THR A 360 -15.43 -19.37 16.43
C THR A 360 -15.29 -20.89 16.37
N ASP A 361 -14.88 -21.52 17.48
CA ASP A 361 -14.80 -22.97 17.60
C ASP A 361 -16.19 -23.63 17.66
N GLN A 362 -17.13 -23.05 18.42
CA GLN A 362 -18.49 -23.55 18.61
C GLN A 362 -19.57 -22.48 18.30
N PRO A 363 -19.89 -22.22 17.01
CA PRO A 363 -20.86 -21.20 16.62
C PRO A 363 -22.27 -21.40 17.20
N GLY A 364 -22.66 -22.64 17.48
CA GLY A 364 -23.97 -22.96 18.07
C GLY A 364 -24.21 -22.32 19.44
N LEU A 365 -23.16 -21.95 20.17
CA LEU A 365 -23.27 -21.28 21.47
C LEU A 365 -23.68 -19.81 21.36
N LEU A 366 -23.55 -19.20 20.17
CA LEU A 366 -23.94 -17.80 19.95
C LEU A 366 -25.40 -17.57 20.30
N ALA A 367 -26.28 -18.53 20.03
CA ALA A 367 -27.70 -18.39 20.31
C ALA A 367 -28.02 -18.35 21.82
N PRO A 368 -27.73 -19.40 22.63
CA PRO A 368 -28.03 -19.37 24.07
C PRO A 368 -27.21 -18.33 24.85
N LYS A 369 -26.11 -17.82 24.28
CA LYS A 369 -25.21 -16.84 24.92
C LYS A 369 -25.21 -15.47 24.25
N VAL A 370 -26.18 -15.17 23.37
CA VAL A 370 -26.24 -13.90 22.62
C VAL A 370 -26.25 -12.68 23.55
N LEU A 371 -26.85 -12.80 24.73
CA LEU A 371 -26.83 -11.76 25.76
C LEU A 371 -25.40 -11.37 26.16
N LEU A 372 -24.50 -12.36 26.36
CA LEU A 372 -23.11 -12.09 26.74
C LEU A 372 -22.34 -11.40 25.62
N VAL A 373 -22.62 -11.74 24.36
CA VAL A 373 -22.05 -11.06 23.19
C VAL A 373 -22.47 -9.58 23.19
N LEU A 374 -23.76 -9.30 23.32
CA LEU A 374 -24.29 -7.93 23.35
C LEU A 374 -23.77 -7.12 24.55
N MET A 375 -23.63 -7.75 25.72
CA MET A 375 -22.99 -7.13 26.89
C MET A 375 -21.53 -6.79 26.60
N ALA A 376 -20.75 -7.73 26.08
CA ALA A 376 -19.33 -7.53 25.77
C ALA A 376 -19.15 -6.39 24.74
N LEU A 377 -19.98 -6.39 23.70
CA LEU A 377 -20.02 -5.35 22.68
C LEU A 377 -20.37 -3.97 23.28
N SER A 378 -21.45 -3.89 24.08
CA SER A 378 -21.85 -2.64 24.75
C SER A 378 -20.76 -2.11 25.68
N PHE A 379 -20.16 -2.96 26.51
CA PHE A 379 -19.17 -2.51 27.49
C PHE A 379 -17.92 -1.99 26.77
N SER A 380 -17.54 -2.64 25.69
CA SER A 380 -16.37 -2.26 24.92
C SER A 380 -16.61 -0.98 24.13
N LYS A 381 -17.80 -0.79 23.55
CA LYS A 381 -18.22 0.48 22.94
C LYS A 381 -18.15 1.62 23.95
N ASP A 382 -18.74 1.45 25.13
CA ASP A 382 -18.74 2.48 26.17
C ASP A 382 -17.31 2.92 26.56
N GLU A 383 -16.36 1.98 26.64
CA GLU A 383 -14.97 2.27 26.97
C GLU A 383 -14.19 2.92 25.81
N VAL A 384 -14.50 2.59 24.55
CA VAL A 384 -13.95 3.24 23.35
C VAL A 384 -14.46 4.68 23.24
N ASP A 385 -15.78 4.88 23.32
CA ASP A 385 -16.40 6.21 23.29
C ASP A 385 -15.91 7.07 24.47
N TRP A 386 -15.69 6.47 25.65
CA TRP A 386 -15.07 7.16 26.80
C TRP A 386 -13.68 7.65 26.50
N LEU A 387 -12.84 6.81 25.91
CA LEU A 387 -11.47 7.17 25.57
C LEU A 387 -11.43 8.29 24.52
N MET A 388 -12.24 8.17 23.46
CA MET A 388 -12.28 9.15 22.35
C MET A 388 -12.65 10.55 22.82
N ARG A 389 -13.69 10.70 23.65
CA ARG A 389 -14.11 12.04 24.09
C ARG A 389 -13.14 12.67 25.10
N HIS A 390 -12.43 11.85 25.89
CA HIS A 390 -11.52 12.36 26.91
C HIS A 390 -10.13 12.67 26.38
N SER A 391 -9.73 12.16 25.21
CA SER A 391 -8.40 12.39 24.60
C SER A 391 -8.05 13.89 24.50
N ASN A 392 -9.05 14.72 24.16
CA ASN A 392 -8.89 16.16 23.95
C ASN A 392 -9.21 17.00 25.19
N CYS A 393 -9.80 16.39 26.22
CA CYS A 393 -10.31 17.09 27.40
C CYS A 393 -9.42 16.91 28.64
N TRP A 394 -8.54 15.91 28.65
CA TRP A 394 -7.74 15.55 29.81
C TRP A 394 -6.59 16.55 30.02
N PRO A 395 -6.33 17.01 31.26
CA PRO A 395 -5.25 17.96 31.52
C PRO A 395 -3.88 17.35 31.18
N GLN A 396 -3.18 17.95 30.21
CA GLN A 396 -1.82 17.55 29.82
C GLN A 396 -0.76 18.13 30.78
N LYS A 397 0.41 17.49 30.84
CA LYS A 397 1.55 17.90 31.67
C LYS A 397 2.00 19.32 31.31
N SER A 398 1.64 20.31 32.11
CA SER A 398 2.39 21.57 32.17
C SER A 398 3.74 21.28 32.83
N GLY A 399 4.83 21.67 32.17
CA GLY A 399 6.22 21.32 32.48
C GLY A 399 6.80 21.85 33.81
N ASN A 400 6.04 21.87 34.90
CA ASN A 400 6.57 22.17 36.23
C ASN A 400 6.32 21.02 37.21
N LYS A 401 7.43 20.63 37.87
CA LYS A 401 7.60 19.48 38.76
C LYS A 401 6.53 19.43 39.86
N GLY A 402 5.77 18.34 39.91
CA GLY A 402 5.07 17.88 41.11
C GLY A 402 3.66 17.32 40.85
N ARG A 403 3.53 15.99 40.90
CA ARG A 403 2.34 15.12 40.67
C ARG A 403 2.09 14.79 39.19
N GLY A 404 2.66 13.67 38.75
CA GLY A 404 2.52 13.17 37.39
C GLY A 404 1.17 12.51 37.16
N TYR A 405 0.44 12.97 36.14
CA TYR A 405 -0.70 12.25 35.58
C TYR A 405 -0.22 11.34 34.44
N GLU A 406 -0.83 10.15 34.30
CA GLU A 406 -0.55 9.18 33.23
C GLU A 406 -1.02 9.72 31.86
N ASP A 407 -0.39 9.25 30.78
CA ASP A 407 -0.80 9.57 29.41
C ASP A 407 -2.13 8.87 29.09
N ILE A 408 -3.06 9.57 28.43
CA ILE A 408 -4.41 9.03 28.14
C ILE A 408 -4.42 8.03 26.97
N SER A 409 -3.27 7.82 26.31
CA SER A 409 -3.16 6.92 25.16
C SER A 409 -3.27 5.43 25.54
N ASP A 410 -3.96 4.64 24.69
CA ASP A 410 -4.01 3.17 24.81
C ASP A 410 -3.45 2.53 23.54
N ARG A 411 -2.19 2.10 23.60
CA ARG A 411 -1.47 1.52 22.45
C ARG A 411 -1.97 0.14 22.04
N VAL A 412 -2.68 -0.56 22.91
CA VAL A 412 -3.18 -1.91 22.64
C VAL A 412 -4.67 -1.92 22.28
N LEU A 413 -5.34 -0.76 22.29
CA LEU A 413 -6.71 -0.57 21.84
C LEU A 413 -7.07 -1.30 20.52
N PRO A 414 -6.20 -1.33 19.48
CA PRO A 414 -6.50 -2.02 18.23
C PRO A 414 -6.90 -3.49 18.40
N GLU A 415 -6.25 -4.22 19.32
CA GLU A 415 -6.62 -5.62 19.62
C GLU A 415 -8.08 -5.72 20.14
N MET A 416 -8.52 -4.77 20.97
CA MET A 416 -9.89 -4.75 21.49
C MET A 416 -10.89 -4.43 20.38
N LEU A 417 -10.59 -3.43 19.54
CA LEU A 417 -11.42 -3.05 18.39
C LEU A 417 -11.57 -4.23 17.43
N PHE A 418 -10.49 -4.96 17.16
CA PHE A 418 -10.50 -6.14 16.30
C PHE A 418 -11.49 -7.19 16.81
N TYR A 419 -11.39 -7.63 18.07
CA TYR A 419 -12.33 -8.63 18.60
C TYR A 419 -13.77 -8.11 18.73
N MET A 420 -13.98 -6.80 18.92
CA MET A 420 -15.32 -6.20 18.87
C MET A 420 -15.95 -6.36 17.48
N VAL A 421 -15.20 -5.99 16.43
CA VAL A 421 -15.68 -6.11 15.04
C VAL A 421 -15.88 -7.58 14.68
N GLU A 422 -14.96 -8.45 15.06
CA GLU A 422 -15.06 -9.88 14.74
C GLU A 422 -16.24 -10.57 15.44
N LEU A 423 -16.56 -10.22 16.68
CA LEU A 423 -17.77 -10.73 17.34
C LEU A 423 -19.05 -10.29 16.65
N ARG A 424 -19.10 -9.06 16.10
CA ARG A 424 -20.25 -8.61 15.28
C ARG A 424 -20.37 -9.46 14.03
N GLU A 425 -19.27 -9.61 13.28
CA GLU A 425 -19.24 -10.34 12.02
C GLU A 425 -19.58 -11.82 12.22
N LEU A 426 -19.13 -12.42 13.33
CA LEU A 426 -19.46 -13.78 13.69
C LEU A 426 -20.96 -13.94 13.96
N LEU A 427 -21.57 -13.00 14.67
CA LEU A 427 -23.01 -13.01 14.96
C LEU A 427 -23.85 -12.82 13.68
N LEU A 428 -23.42 -11.95 12.77
CA LEU A 428 -24.06 -11.74 11.47
C LEU A 428 -23.90 -12.97 10.55
N ARG A 429 -22.72 -13.59 10.53
CA ARG A 429 -22.44 -14.80 9.76
C ARG A 429 -23.31 -15.97 10.19
N TYR A 430 -23.54 -16.12 11.49
CA TYR A 430 -24.36 -17.19 12.07
C TYR A 430 -25.76 -16.71 12.49
N ARG A 431 -26.28 -15.66 11.86
CA ARG A 431 -27.61 -15.09 12.16
C ARG A 431 -28.72 -16.14 12.16
N SER A 432 -28.69 -17.07 11.21
CA SER A 432 -29.72 -18.11 11.06
C SER A 432 -29.77 -19.07 12.25
N VAL A 433 -28.61 -19.34 12.87
CA VAL A 433 -28.51 -20.16 14.09
C VAL A 433 -29.20 -19.48 15.27
N VAL A 434 -28.95 -18.17 15.43
CA VAL A 434 -29.57 -17.34 16.47
C VAL A 434 -31.09 -17.25 16.25
N GLN A 435 -31.52 -16.93 15.03
CA GLN A 435 -32.92 -16.82 14.65
C GLN A 435 -33.68 -18.14 14.91
N ARG A 436 -33.15 -19.27 14.43
CA ARG A 436 -33.75 -20.60 14.61
C ARG A 436 -33.94 -20.95 16.08
N TYR A 437 -32.93 -20.71 16.90
CA TYR A 437 -33.00 -20.98 18.34
C TYR A 437 -34.08 -20.16 19.03
N HIS A 438 -34.16 -18.86 18.75
CA HIS A 438 -35.13 -17.99 19.40
C HIS A 438 -36.57 -18.22 18.91
N VAL A 439 -36.79 -18.63 17.65
CA VAL A 439 -38.11 -19.09 17.19
C VAL A 439 -38.58 -20.29 18.00
N GLN A 440 -37.73 -21.30 18.20
CA GLN A 440 -38.06 -22.48 19.00
C GLN A 440 -38.30 -22.13 20.47
N TYR A 441 -37.51 -21.21 21.02
CA TYR A 441 -37.64 -20.75 22.40
C TYR A 441 -38.98 -20.04 22.63
N LEU A 442 -39.34 -19.16 21.70
CA LEU A 442 -40.56 -18.37 21.74
C LEU A 442 -41.81 -19.25 21.68
N ALA A 443 -41.90 -20.12 20.67
CA ALA A 443 -43.05 -21.01 20.49
C ALA A 443 -43.11 -22.11 21.58
N GLY A 444 -41.96 -22.66 21.96
CA GLY A 444 -41.87 -23.83 22.83
C GLY A 444 -41.89 -23.55 24.33
N PHE A 445 -41.46 -22.37 24.78
CA PHE A 445 -41.36 -22.02 26.19
C PHE A 445 -42.08 -20.71 26.53
N ASP A 446 -41.73 -19.61 25.86
CA ASP A 446 -42.21 -18.28 26.25
C ASP A 446 -43.73 -18.14 26.10
N ALA A 447 -44.31 -18.68 25.02
CA ALA A 447 -45.75 -18.68 24.81
C ALA A 447 -46.51 -19.41 25.93
N LEU A 448 -45.99 -20.55 26.39
CA LEU A 448 -46.59 -21.34 27.48
C LEU A 448 -46.48 -20.58 28.80
N ALA A 449 -45.30 -20.05 29.12
CA ALA A 449 -45.05 -19.30 30.34
C ALA A 449 -45.90 -18.01 30.41
N LEU A 450 -46.07 -17.32 29.29
CA LEU A 450 -46.89 -16.11 29.22
C LEU A 450 -48.38 -16.43 29.42
N ASN A 451 -48.88 -17.48 28.78
CA ASN A 451 -50.28 -17.90 28.95
C ASN A 451 -50.58 -18.33 30.39
N GLU A 452 -49.71 -19.13 31.01
CA GLU A 452 -49.85 -19.53 32.42
C GLU A 452 -49.88 -18.30 33.35
N LEU A 453 -48.98 -17.34 33.12
CA LEU A 453 -48.90 -16.13 33.94
C LEU A 453 -50.13 -15.23 33.77
N LEU A 454 -50.63 -15.06 32.54
CA LEU A 454 -51.84 -14.26 32.28
C LEU A 454 -53.08 -14.87 32.92
N GLN A 455 -53.22 -16.20 32.90
CA GLN A 455 -54.34 -16.89 33.55
C GLN A 455 -54.33 -16.74 35.08
N SER A 456 -53.16 -16.53 35.68
CA SER A 456 -53.00 -16.34 37.13
C SER A 456 -53.46 -14.95 37.64
N ILE A 457 -53.64 -13.98 36.74
CA ILE A 457 -53.93 -12.60 37.11
C ILE A 457 -55.44 -12.33 37.11
N ALA A 458 -55.98 -11.95 38.27
CA ALA A 458 -57.39 -11.59 38.38
C ALA A 458 -57.67 -10.22 37.74
N SER A 459 -58.62 -10.17 36.79
CA SER A 459 -59.18 -8.93 36.21
C SER A 459 -58.19 -8.08 35.38
N ILE A 460 -57.94 -8.49 34.12
CA ILE A 460 -57.26 -7.67 33.09
C ILE A 460 -58.33 -6.86 32.30
N PRO A 461 -58.16 -5.55 32.09
CA PRO A 461 -59.06 -4.75 31.24
C PRO A 461 -59.17 -5.32 29.83
N GLN A 462 -60.38 -5.25 29.22
CA GLN A 462 -60.66 -5.85 27.91
C GLN A 462 -59.70 -5.37 26.81
N GLU A 463 -59.36 -4.08 26.78
CA GLU A 463 -58.40 -3.49 25.83
C GLU A 463 -57.01 -4.13 25.94
N SER A 464 -56.53 -4.43 27.15
CA SER A 464 -55.23 -5.07 27.37
C SER A 464 -55.28 -6.58 27.16
N SER A 465 -56.40 -7.21 27.50
CA SER A 465 -56.58 -8.66 27.35
C SER A 465 -56.54 -9.11 25.88
N VAL A 466 -57.08 -8.30 24.96
CA VAL A 466 -57.00 -8.58 23.52
C VAL A 466 -55.55 -8.57 23.06
N ILE A 467 -54.79 -7.50 23.39
CA ILE A 467 -53.39 -7.39 22.99
C ILE A 467 -52.55 -8.54 23.57
N PHE A 468 -52.76 -8.92 24.83
CA PHE A 468 -52.04 -10.06 25.43
C PHE A 468 -52.39 -11.39 24.76
N SER A 469 -53.66 -11.61 24.40
CA SER A 469 -54.09 -12.83 23.68
C SER A 469 -53.48 -12.89 22.28
N ASP A 470 -53.55 -11.80 21.53
CA ASP A 470 -52.96 -11.68 20.19
C ASP A 470 -51.45 -11.89 20.23
N PHE A 471 -50.78 -11.35 21.26
CA PHE A 471 -49.35 -11.51 21.47
C PHE A 471 -48.97 -12.97 21.80
N CYS A 472 -49.73 -13.66 22.65
CA CYS A 472 -49.51 -15.08 22.94
C CYS A 472 -49.71 -15.95 21.70
N GLN A 473 -50.78 -15.70 20.94
CA GLN A 473 -51.10 -16.46 19.73
C GLN A 473 -50.02 -16.28 18.67
N ALA A 474 -49.61 -15.03 18.40
CA ALA A 474 -48.59 -14.72 17.40
C ALA A 474 -47.24 -15.40 17.69
N ILE A 475 -46.89 -15.58 18.96
CA ILE A 475 -45.65 -16.25 19.38
C ILE A 475 -45.79 -17.76 19.35
N ALA A 476 -46.95 -18.31 19.71
CA ALA A 476 -47.22 -19.75 19.69
C ALA A 476 -47.28 -20.34 18.27
N GLU A 477 -47.68 -19.53 17.28
CA GLU A 477 -47.78 -19.93 15.87
C GLU A 477 -46.43 -19.91 15.12
N LEU A 478 -45.35 -19.43 15.75
CA LEU A 478 -44.03 -19.39 15.13
C LEU A 478 -43.49 -20.79 14.87
N ASN A 479 -42.95 -21.00 13.67
CA ASN A 479 -42.35 -22.26 13.27
C ASN A 479 -41.00 -22.04 12.57
N VAL A 480 -40.18 -23.10 12.53
CA VAL A 480 -38.85 -23.06 11.91
C VAL A 480 -38.93 -23.17 10.39
N GLU A 481 -39.97 -23.80 9.84
CA GLU A 481 -40.14 -24.02 8.40
C GLU A 481 -40.30 -22.69 7.64
N ASP A 482 -40.99 -21.71 8.24
CA ASP A 482 -41.15 -20.36 7.71
C ASP A 482 -39.83 -19.57 7.71
N LEU A 483 -38.87 -19.91 8.58
CA LEU A 483 -37.55 -19.28 8.61
C LEU A 483 -36.63 -19.82 7.49
N GLU A 484 -36.84 -21.05 7.04
CA GLU A 484 -36.06 -21.68 5.96
C GLU A 484 -36.57 -21.23 4.57
N ASN A 485 -37.79 -20.71 4.49
CA ASN A 485 -38.37 -20.10 3.30
C ASN A 485 -38.06 -18.59 3.24
N ASP A 486 -37.00 -18.20 2.52
CA ASP A 486 -36.56 -16.79 2.32
C ASP A 486 -37.63 -15.83 1.75
N SER A 487 -38.81 -16.32 1.38
CA SER A 487 -39.92 -15.52 0.83
C SER A 487 -40.72 -14.74 1.87
N VAL A 488 -40.64 -15.08 3.16
CA VAL A 488 -41.38 -14.41 4.25
C VAL A 488 -40.42 -13.99 5.37
N ALA A 489 -39.96 -12.75 5.34
CA ALA A 489 -39.21 -12.19 6.46
C ALA A 489 -40.16 -11.90 7.64
N TYR A 490 -39.87 -12.48 8.80
CA TYR A 490 -40.58 -12.14 10.05
C TYR A 490 -40.45 -10.65 10.34
N ASN A 491 -41.56 -10.01 10.74
CA ASN A 491 -41.59 -8.63 11.20
C ASN A 491 -42.45 -8.50 12.46
N PHE A 492 -41.79 -8.28 13.59
CA PHE A 492 -42.39 -8.15 14.91
C PHE A 492 -42.42 -6.70 15.42
N GLN A 493 -42.24 -5.72 14.53
CA GLN A 493 -42.34 -4.29 14.91
C GLN A 493 -43.72 -3.96 15.48
N GLY A 494 -44.79 -4.56 14.92
CA GLY A 494 -46.16 -4.42 15.43
C GLY A 494 -46.27 -4.91 16.87
N LEU A 495 -45.87 -6.16 17.14
CA LEU A 495 -45.90 -6.76 18.48
C LEU A 495 -45.08 -5.96 19.50
N ARG A 496 -43.87 -5.51 19.13
CA ARG A 496 -43.05 -4.67 20.02
C ARG A 496 -43.73 -3.35 20.34
N LEU A 497 -44.36 -2.70 19.34
CA LEU A 497 -45.10 -1.46 19.57
C LEU A 497 -46.36 -1.69 20.43
N ASP A 498 -47.02 -2.84 20.30
CA ASP A 498 -48.14 -3.22 21.14
C ASP A 498 -47.73 -3.42 22.60
N TRP A 499 -46.55 -4.01 22.85
CA TRP A 499 -45.97 -4.02 24.19
C TRP A 499 -45.70 -2.61 24.71
N TYR A 500 -45.22 -1.69 23.86
CA TYR A 500 -45.00 -0.29 24.28
C TYR A 500 -46.32 0.42 24.62
N ARG A 501 -47.38 0.17 23.84
CA ARG A 501 -48.74 0.66 24.12
C ARG A 501 -49.25 0.13 25.45
N LEU A 502 -49.11 -1.17 25.69
CA LEU A 502 -49.47 -1.80 26.97
C LEU A 502 -48.70 -1.19 28.13
N GLN A 503 -47.38 -0.99 28.01
CA GLN A 503 -46.61 -0.27 29.03
C GLN A 503 -47.21 1.12 29.30
N ALA A 504 -47.51 1.91 28.26
CA ALA A 504 -48.08 3.24 28.44
C ALA A 504 -49.45 3.23 29.16
N TYR A 505 -50.32 2.27 28.84
CA TYR A 505 -51.65 2.16 29.45
C TYR A 505 -51.55 1.74 30.92
N THR A 506 -50.75 0.72 31.19
CA THR A 506 -50.66 0.04 32.49
C THR A 506 -49.68 0.70 33.47
N SER A 507 -49.02 1.78 33.05
CA SER A 507 -48.13 2.58 33.91
C SER A 507 -48.85 3.72 34.63
N SER A 508 -50.12 3.99 34.31
CA SER A 508 -50.93 4.95 35.03
C SER A 508 -51.77 4.25 36.11
N ALA A 509 -51.71 4.76 37.34
CA ALA A 509 -52.56 4.29 38.43
C ALA A 509 -54.08 4.45 38.16
N ARG A 510 -54.45 5.19 37.10
CA ARG A 510 -55.84 5.50 36.74
C ARG A 510 -56.47 4.53 35.74
N PHE A 511 -55.71 3.58 35.18
CA PHE A 511 -56.19 2.65 34.15
C PHE A 511 -56.89 1.40 34.71
N GLY A 512 -56.78 1.12 36.01
CA GLY A 512 -57.41 -0.03 36.67
C GLY A 512 -56.59 -1.32 36.63
N PHE A 513 -55.45 -1.33 35.93
CA PHE A 513 -54.45 -2.39 35.94
C PHE A 513 -53.05 -1.78 35.93
N CYS A 514 -52.23 -2.10 36.93
CA CYS A 514 -50.91 -1.50 37.12
C CYS A 514 -49.81 -2.55 36.92
N LEU A 515 -48.92 -2.33 35.95
CA LEU A 515 -47.83 -3.27 35.65
C LEU A 515 -46.84 -3.42 36.82
N HIS A 516 -46.73 -2.41 37.68
CA HIS A 516 -45.83 -2.42 38.85
C HIS A 516 -46.25 -3.44 39.91
N ASP A 517 -47.55 -3.77 39.98
CA ASP A 517 -48.07 -4.80 40.89
C ASP A 517 -47.82 -6.22 40.33
N HIS A 518 -47.41 -6.33 39.06
CA HIS A 518 -47.18 -7.56 38.32
C HIS A 518 -45.75 -7.63 37.74
N ALA A 519 -44.73 -7.42 38.58
CA ALA A 519 -43.33 -7.37 38.14
C ALA A 519 -42.87 -8.60 37.34
N LYS A 520 -43.31 -9.81 37.69
CA LYS A 520 -42.97 -11.05 36.96
C LYS A 520 -43.47 -11.03 35.50
N LEU A 521 -44.63 -10.43 35.24
CA LEU A 521 -45.18 -10.27 33.89
C LEU A 521 -44.30 -9.32 33.08
N ALA A 522 -43.88 -8.21 33.69
CA ALA A 522 -42.96 -7.27 33.04
C ALA A 522 -41.60 -7.91 32.71
N GLN A 523 -41.03 -8.69 33.64
CA GLN A 523 -39.77 -9.42 33.43
C GLN A 523 -39.86 -10.41 32.27
N LEU A 524 -40.92 -11.23 32.25
CA LEU A 524 -41.16 -12.18 31.16
C LEU A 524 -41.36 -11.47 29.83
N MET A 525 -42.22 -10.45 29.77
CA MET A 525 -42.46 -9.69 28.53
C MET A 525 -41.20 -9.00 28.00
N ASN A 526 -40.37 -8.42 28.87
CA ASN A 526 -39.09 -7.83 28.46
C ASN A 526 -38.11 -8.88 27.91
N THR A 527 -38.15 -10.11 28.44
CA THR A 527 -37.36 -11.25 27.94
C THR A 527 -37.88 -11.71 26.57
N ILE A 528 -39.20 -11.82 26.41
CA ILE A 528 -39.84 -12.18 25.15
C ILE A 528 -39.52 -11.14 24.06
N VAL A 529 -39.60 -9.86 24.37
CA VAL A 529 -39.24 -8.78 23.43
C VAL A 529 -37.78 -8.85 23.05
N PHE A 530 -36.89 -9.23 23.97
CA PHE A 530 -35.49 -9.50 23.65
C PHE A 530 -35.36 -10.68 22.67
N HIS A 531 -36.05 -11.79 22.89
CA HIS A 531 -36.04 -12.94 21.97
C HIS A 531 -36.61 -12.59 20.59
N LEU A 532 -37.69 -11.78 20.52
CA LEU A 532 -38.22 -11.27 19.26
C LEU A 532 -37.16 -10.46 18.50
N LYS A 533 -36.40 -9.59 19.20
CA LYS A 533 -35.33 -8.80 18.59
C LYS A 533 -34.21 -9.67 18.01
N MET A 534 -33.96 -10.87 18.56
CA MET A 534 -32.95 -11.79 18.02
C MET A 534 -33.37 -12.40 16.67
N ILE A 535 -34.64 -12.28 16.28
CA ILE A 535 -35.16 -12.80 15.02
C ILE A 535 -35.11 -11.75 13.91
N ASP A 536 -35.79 -10.62 14.08
CA ASP A 536 -36.02 -9.62 13.03
C ASP A 536 -35.28 -8.28 13.24
N PHE A 537 -34.61 -8.11 14.38
CA PHE A 537 -33.96 -6.85 14.78
C PHE A 537 -32.46 -7.02 15.12
N LEU A 538 -31.87 -8.17 14.76
CA LEU A 538 -30.51 -8.54 15.16
C LEU A 538 -29.46 -7.56 14.62
N ASP A 539 -29.58 -7.12 13.36
CA ASP A 539 -28.64 -6.18 12.77
C ASP A 539 -28.66 -4.81 13.49
N GLN A 540 -29.86 -4.37 13.87
CA GLN A 540 -30.06 -3.08 14.53
C GLN A 540 -29.57 -3.11 15.98
N ILE A 541 -29.83 -4.18 16.75
CA ILE A 541 -29.32 -4.28 18.12
C ILE A 541 -27.80 -4.45 18.16
N ILE A 542 -27.22 -5.12 17.17
CA ILE A 542 -25.77 -5.18 16.97
C ILE A 542 -25.25 -3.75 16.76
N ASN A 543 -25.84 -2.97 15.84
CA ASN A 543 -25.49 -1.55 15.65
C ASN A 543 -25.63 -0.72 16.94
N GLU A 544 -26.72 -0.85 17.68
CA GLU A 544 -26.93 -0.13 18.95
C GLU A 544 -25.80 -0.40 19.96
N THR A 545 -25.37 -1.66 20.07
CA THR A 545 -24.40 -2.10 21.09
C THR A 545 -22.94 -1.90 20.70
N SER A 546 -22.57 -1.83 19.42
CA SER A 546 -21.16 -1.68 19.03
C SER A 546 -20.90 -0.88 17.76
N ASP A 547 -21.81 0.00 17.36
CA ASP A 547 -21.49 1.00 16.35
C ASP A 547 -20.34 1.91 16.84
N LEU A 548 -19.40 2.16 15.94
CA LEU A 548 -18.18 2.95 16.15
C LEU A 548 -18.05 4.05 15.08
N SER A 549 -19.16 4.44 14.45
CA SER A 549 -19.24 5.54 13.50
C SER A 549 -18.76 6.88 14.07
N SER A 550 -18.67 7.02 15.40
CA SER A 550 -18.03 8.13 16.11
C SER A 550 -16.64 8.47 15.56
N TYR A 551 -15.85 7.48 15.11
CA TYR A 551 -14.54 7.70 14.50
C TYR A 551 -14.57 8.59 13.24
N CYS A 552 -15.71 8.66 12.55
CA CYS A 552 -15.92 9.60 11.44
C CYS A 552 -15.71 11.06 11.88
N PHE A 553 -16.09 11.39 13.10
CA PHE A 553 -15.97 12.75 13.66
C PHE A 553 -14.64 12.96 14.41
N TYR A 554 -13.99 11.87 14.84
CA TYR A 554 -12.67 11.86 15.48
C TYR A 554 -11.55 11.40 14.53
N SER A 555 -11.56 11.85 13.26
CA SER A 555 -10.65 11.32 12.23
C SER A 555 -9.16 11.51 12.53
N VAL A 556 -8.78 12.62 13.17
CA VAL A 556 -7.37 12.86 13.56
C VAL A 556 -6.90 11.82 14.56
N LEU A 557 -7.72 11.53 15.57
CA LEU A 557 -7.42 10.49 16.57
C LEU A 557 -7.43 9.10 15.93
N PHE A 558 -8.33 8.86 14.97
CA PHE A 558 -8.42 7.59 14.25
C PHE A 558 -7.14 7.30 13.46
N GLU A 559 -6.63 8.27 12.71
CA GLU A 559 -5.37 8.17 11.97
C GLU A 559 -4.14 8.07 12.88
N GLU A 560 -4.15 8.74 14.03
CA GLU A 560 -3.09 8.63 15.03
C GLU A 560 -3.04 7.23 15.66
N GLN A 561 -4.20 6.68 16.06
CA GLN A 561 -4.30 5.31 16.57
C GLN A 561 -3.87 4.28 15.53
N PHE A 562 -4.21 4.50 14.25
CA PHE A 562 -3.74 3.67 13.14
C PHE A 562 -2.20 3.69 13.02
N ARG A 563 -1.59 4.88 13.02
CA ARG A 563 -0.12 5.02 12.91
C ARG A 563 0.61 4.34 14.08
N LEU A 564 0.14 4.57 15.31
CA LEU A 564 0.71 3.92 16.49
C LEU A 564 0.55 2.39 16.48
N CYS A 565 -0.54 1.89 15.89
CA CYS A 565 -0.75 0.45 15.69
C CYS A 565 0.27 -0.12 14.69
N LEU A 566 0.45 0.57 13.55
CA LEU A 566 1.34 0.15 12.49
C LEU A 566 2.82 0.13 12.91
N GLU A 567 3.25 1.09 13.74
CA GLU A 567 4.60 1.18 14.29
C GLU A 567 4.95 0.07 15.29
N SER A 568 3.96 -0.63 15.86
CA SER A 568 4.15 -1.65 16.89
C SER A 568 3.90 -3.05 16.32
N PRO A 569 4.93 -3.90 16.12
CA PRO A 569 4.77 -5.21 15.49
C PRO A 569 3.75 -6.13 16.18
N SER A 570 3.66 -6.08 17.51
CA SER A 570 2.69 -6.88 18.26
C SER A 570 1.22 -6.45 18.06
N GLN A 571 1.01 -5.23 17.58
CA GLN A 571 -0.32 -4.66 17.34
C GLN A 571 -0.64 -4.55 15.85
N SER A 572 0.38 -4.50 14.98
CA SER A 572 0.20 -4.46 13.53
C SER A 572 -0.64 -5.61 13.00
N ARG A 573 -0.66 -6.76 13.70
CA ARG A 573 -1.62 -7.87 13.50
C ARG A 573 -3.07 -7.41 13.34
N TYR A 574 -3.47 -6.43 14.15
CA TYR A 574 -4.85 -5.97 14.27
C TYR A 574 -5.12 -4.72 13.43
N VAL A 575 -4.15 -4.23 12.65
CA VAL A 575 -4.28 -2.98 11.88
C VAL A 575 -5.36 -3.06 10.80
N CYS A 576 -5.76 -4.26 10.38
CA CYS A 576 -6.85 -4.48 9.42
C CYS A 576 -8.23 -4.03 9.93
N VAL A 577 -8.40 -3.82 11.25
CA VAL A 577 -9.65 -3.32 11.82
C VAL A 577 -9.97 -1.89 11.38
N PHE A 578 -8.95 -1.05 11.14
CA PHE A 578 -9.15 0.37 10.80
C PHE A 578 -9.86 0.55 9.44
N PRO A 579 -9.42 -0.07 8.33
CA PRO A 579 -10.17 -0.08 7.09
C PRO A 579 -11.59 -0.64 7.25
N LYS A 580 -11.76 -1.73 8.02
CA LYS A 580 -13.06 -2.37 8.24
C LYS A 580 -14.03 -1.45 8.99
N LEU A 581 -13.56 -0.68 9.97
CA LEU A 581 -14.38 0.30 10.72
C LEU A 581 -14.94 1.41 9.84
N CYS A 582 -14.34 1.73 8.70
CA CYS A 582 -14.91 2.69 7.74
C CYS A 582 -16.31 2.26 7.24
N SER A 583 -16.62 0.96 7.25
CA SER A 583 -17.97 0.46 6.93
C SER A 583 -19.05 0.90 7.93
N HIS A 584 -18.68 1.20 9.17
CA HIS A 584 -19.62 1.67 10.20
C HIS A 584 -20.10 3.10 9.96
N PHE A 585 -19.40 3.89 9.13
CA PHE A 585 -19.70 5.32 8.98
C PHE A 585 -21.10 5.56 8.39
N ALA A 586 -21.65 4.62 7.63
CA ALA A 586 -23.02 4.70 7.14
C ALA A 586 -24.08 4.72 8.27
N ASN A 587 -23.77 4.14 9.45
CA ASN A 587 -24.70 4.04 10.57
C ASN A 587 -24.98 5.38 11.26
N CYS A 588 -24.13 6.40 11.09
CA CYS A 588 -24.33 7.71 11.72
C CYS A 588 -25.28 8.65 10.96
N LEU A 589 -25.77 8.21 9.78
CA LEU A 589 -26.67 8.98 8.93
C LEU A 589 -28.08 9.01 9.49
N HIS A 590 -28.80 10.06 9.16
CA HIS A 590 -30.22 10.16 9.44
C HIS A 590 -31.00 10.60 8.20
N ASN A 591 -32.20 10.03 8.00
CA ASN A 591 -33.06 10.33 6.84
C ASN A 591 -33.46 11.82 6.72
N LEU A 592 -33.39 12.55 7.83
CA LEU A 592 -33.70 14.00 7.90
C LEU A 592 -32.50 14.90 7.58
N CYS A 593 -31.32 14.34 7.36
CA CYS A 593 -30.14 15.09 6.91
C CYS A 593 -29.44 14.34 5.77
N PRO A 594 -30.04 14.23 4.58
CA PRO A 594 -29.38 13.62 3.44
C PRO A 594 -28.15 14.42 2.95
N GLU A 595 -28.04 15.69 3.33
CA GLU A 595 -26.99 16.60 2.85
C GLU A 595 -25.57 16.18 3.27
N GLU A 596 -25.42 15.48 4.41
CA GLU A 596 -24.11 14.99 4.90
C GLU A 596 -23.70 13.64 4.30
N ARG A 597 -24.61 12.92 3.62
CA ARG A 597 -24.37 11.54 3.16
C ARG A 597 -23.14 11.43 2.27
N ILE A 598 -23.07 12.26 1.22
CA ILE A 598 -21.98 12.24 0.25
C ILE A 598 -20.64 12.52 0.94
N HIS A 599 -20.62 13.49 1.85
CA HIS A 599 -19.41 13.85 2.57
C HIS A 599 -18.89 12.72 3.47
N ILE A 600 -19.79 12.04 4.19
CA ILE A 600 -19.44 10.92 5.07
C ILE A 600 -19.01 9.70 4.23
N GLU A 601 -19.65 9.46 3.10
CA GLU A 601 -19.28 8.42 2.14
C GLU A 601 -17.87 8.64 1.59
N GLU A 602 -17.58 9.81 1.01
CA GLU A 602 -16.25 10.16 0.50
C GLU A 602 -15.18 10.07 1.57
N LYS A 603 -15.50 10.49 2.80
CA LYS A 603 -14.57 10.40 3.93
C LYS A 603 -14.28 8.94 4.31
N GLY A 604 -15.29 8.07 4.36
CA GLY A 604 -15.13 6.65 4.63
C GLY A 604 -14.30 5.94 3.56
N LEU A 605 -14.56 6.21 2.28
CA LEU A 605 -13.82 5.65 1.15
C LEU A 605 -12.36 6.11 1.14
N SER A 606 -12.12 7.41 1.36
CA SER A 606 -10.79 8.01 1.41
C SER A 606 -9.93 7.41 2.53
N LEU A 607 -10.48 7.30 3.75
CA LEU A 607 -9.78 6.70 4.89
C LEU A 607 -9.52 5.21 4.69
N CYS A 608 -10.49 4.45 4.16
CA CYS A 608 -10.28 3.03 3.85
C CYS A 608 -9.13 2.84 2.86
N ASN A 609 -9.11 3.63 1.77
CA ASN A 609 -8.02 3.60 0.79
C ASN A 609 -6.67 3.98 1.42
N LEU A 610 -6.63 5.05 2.22
CA LEU A 610 -5.43 5.50 2.93
C LEU A 610 -4.84 4.41 3.82
N PHE A 611 -5.67 3.76 4.65
CA PHE A 611 -5.19 2.74 5.57
C PHE A 611 -4.65 1.51 4.84
N LEU A 612 -5.34 1.02 3.81
CA LEU A 612 -4.87 -0.13 3.02
C LEU A 612 -3.56 0.18 2.29
N ASP A 613 -3.44 1.40 1.74
CA ASP A 613 -2.23 1.87 1.08
C ASP A 613 -1.04 1.96 2.05
N GLU A 614 -1.23 2.50 3.25
CA GLU A 614 -0.17 2.60 4.27
C GLU A 614 0.23 1.23 4.85
N ILE A 615 -0.71 0.30 5.06
CA ILE A 615 -0.42 -1.08 5.49
C ILE A 615 0.45 -1.79 4.42
N ALA A 616 0.10 -1.64 3.14
CA ALA A 616 0.84 -2.22 2.03
C ALA A 616 2.25 -1.60 1.89
N LYS A 617 2.37 -0.27 2.02
CA LYS A 617 3.65 0.45 2.00
C LYS A 617 4.58 -0.01 3.12
N GLU A 618 4.06 -0.18 4.32
CA GLU A 618 4.88 -0.60 5.46
C GLU A 618 5.32 -2.05 5.31
N THR A 619 4.43 -2.94 4.87
CA THR A 619 4.79 -4.33 4.55
C THR A 619 5.89 -4.38 3.48
N ARG A 620 5.78 -3.57 2.43
CA ARG A 620 6.81 -3.40 1.40
C ARG A 620 8.13 -2.86 1.98
N ASN A 621 8.10 -1.97 2.97
CA ASN A 621 9.31 -1.45 3.64
C ASN A 621 10.01 -2.53 4.45
N VAL A 622 9.25 -3.35 5.20
CA VAL A 622 9.77 -4.49 5.94
C VAL A 622 10.41 -5.50 4.99
N VAL A 623 9.74 -5.83 3.88
CA VAL A 623 10.29 -6.70 2.82
C VAL A 623 11.58 -6.14 2.23
N SER A 624 11.61 -4.84 1.90
CA SER A 624 12.82 -4.19 1.37
C SER A 624 13.98 -4.24 2.34
N THR A 625 13.72 -4.07 3.64
CA THR A 625 14.74 -4.14 4.69
C THR A 625 15.20 -5.58 4.92
N ALA A 626 14.29 -6.55 4.86
CA ALA A 626 14.63 -7.98 4.92
C ALA A 626 15.52 -8.37 3.74
N TYR A 627 15.16 -7.95 2.53
CA TYR A 627 15.99 -8.11 1.33
C TYR A 627 17.41 -7.57 1.56
N GLU A 628 17.56 -6.36 2.09
CA GLU A 628 18.89 -5.79 2.31
C GLU A 628 19.74 -6.64 3.28
N GLN A 629 19.13 -7.22 4.32
CA GLN A 629 19.84 -8.15 5.21
C GLN A 629 20.23 -9.45 4.50
N HIS A 630 19.33 -10.03 3.72
CA HIS A 630 19.61 -11.23 2.93
C HIS A 630 20.66 -10.98 1.84
N ARG A 631 20.68 -9.80 1.24
CA ARG A 631 21.67 -9.36 0.26
C ARG A 631 23.07 -9.35 0.86
N LEU A 632 23.24 -8.77 2.05
CA LEU A 632 24.53 -8.77 2.77
C LEU A 632 25.03 -10.20 3.06
N LEU A 633 24.14 -11.10 3.48
CA LEU A 633 24.49 -12.51 3.70
C LEU A 633 24.88 -13.21 2.39
N SER A 634 24.18 -12.90 1.30
CA SER A 634 24.47 -13.42 -0.04
C SER A 634 25.82 -12.91 -0.57
N GLU A 635 26.19 -11.66 -0.28
CA GLU A 635 27.49 -11.09 -0.65
C GLU A 635 28.67 -11.79 0.05
N GLU A 636 28.49 -12.25 1.29
CA GLU A 636 29.53 -13.01 2.00
C GLU A 636 29.86 -14.35 1.32
N LEU A 637 28.91 -14.92 0.56
CA LEU A 637 29.07 -16.16 -0.19
C LEU A 637 29.83 -15.98 -1.52
N LEU A 638 30.06 -14.74 -1.96
CA LEU A 638 30.72 -14.49 -3.24
C LEU A 638 32.20 -14.96 -3.21
N PRO A 639 32.73 -15.48 -4.33
CA PRO A 639 34.12 -15.97 -4.40
C PRO A 639 35.18 -14.95 -3.98
N LYS A 640 34.91 -13.65 -4.16
CA LYS A 640 35.80 -12.55 -3.74
C LYS A 640 36.12 -12.57 -2.24
N THR A 641 35.20 -13.05 -1.40
CA THR A 641 35.40 -13.16 0.05
C THR A 641 36.44 -14.24 0.40
N CYS A 642 36.55 -15.28 -0.42
CA CYS A 642 37.52 -16.36 -0.26
C CYS A 642 38.97 -15.92 -0.56
N ALA A 643 39.17 -14.88 -1.37
CA ALA A 643 40.52 -14.41 -1.74
C ALA A 643 41.38 -14.05 -0.51
N LYS A 644 40.79 -13.43 0.52
CA LYS A 644 41.46 -13.13 1.78
C LYS A 644 41.91 -14.41 2.52
N LEU A 645 41.10 -15.46 2.49
CA LEU A 645 41.41 -16.75 3.12
C LEU A 645 42.57 -17.44 2.39
N ILE A 646 42.56 -17.43 1.06
CA ILE A 646 43.62 -18.00 0.21
C ILE A 646 44.94 -17.25 0.43
N ALA A 647 44.93 -15.91 0.37
CA ALA A 647 46.11 -15.09 0.61
C ALA A 647 46.70 -15.34 2.01
N ASN A 648 45.85 -15.45 3.03
CA ASN A 648 46.27 -15.79 4.39
C ASN A 648 46.87 -17.20 4.48
N ALA A 649 46.31 -18.19 3.78
CA ALA A 649 46.84 -19.55 3.74
C ALA A 649 48.24 -19.58 3.09
N ILE A 650 48.42 -18.94 1.94
CA ILE A 650 49.70 -18.83 1.22
C ILE A 650 50.76 -18.13 2.09
N ASN A 651 50.41 -17.01 2.71
CA ASN A 651 51.32 -16.28 3.61
C ASN A 651 51.72 -17.10 4.84
N LYS A 652 50.81 -17.93 5.37
CA LYS A 652 51.07 -18.82 6.50
C LYS A 652 51.96 -20.00 6.11
N GLU A 653 51.87 -20.48 4.87
CA GLU A 653 52.73 -21.53 4.33
C GLU A 653 54.13 -21.00 3.98
N ASN A 654 54.23 -19.81 3.39
CA ASN A 654 55.51 -19.15 3.11
C ASN A 654 56.29 -18.84 4.40
N ARG A 655 55.60 -18.44 5.48
CA ARG A 655 56.22 -18.30 6.82
C ARG A 655 56.68 -19.63 7.44
N LYS A 656 56.09 -20.76 7.05
CA LYS A 656 56.55 -22.11 7.48
C LYS A 656 57.74 -22.60 6.66
N LYS A 657 57.88 -22.18 5.40
CA LYS A 657 59.03 -22.51 4.53
C LYS A 657 60.26 -21.64 4.83
N SER A 658 60.10 -20.41 5.33
CA SER A 658 61.22 -19.59 5.83
C SER A 658 61.60 -19.98 7.26
N ASN A 659 62.39 -21.05 7.44
CA ASN A 659 63.04 -21.39 8.71
C ASN A 659 64.15 -20.36 9.04
N PHE A 660 63.77 -19.15 9.46
CA PHE A 660 64.66 -18.29 10.23
C PHE A 660 64.01 -18.02 11.59
N MET A 661 64.52 -18.70 12.61
CA MET A 661 64.23 -18.39 14.00
C MET A 661 64.73 -16.97 14.32
N THR A 662 63.82 -16.02 14.46
CA THR A 662 64.04 -14.88 15.36
C THR A 662 63.04 -14.95 16.49
N LEU A 663 63.61 -15.12 17.69
CA LEU A 663 62.98 -15.02 18.99
C LEU A 663 62.44 -13.60 19.20
N GLU A 664 61.18 -13.35 18.88
CA GLU A 664 60.41 -12.29 19.55
C GLU A 664 59.02 -12.80 19.94
N LYS A 665 58.98 -13.43 21.12
CA LYS A 665 57.79 -13.38 21.97
C LYS A 665 57.69 -11.96 22.53
N LYS A 666 56.69 -11.18 22.09
CA LYS A 666 55.83 -10.39 22.99
C LYS A 666 54.66 -9.71 22.25
N SER A 667 53.49 -9.89 22.86
CA SER A 667 52.29 -9.05 22.76
C SER A 667 51.67 -8.82 21.37
N PHE A 668 50.90 -9.79 20.90
CA PHE A 668 49.58 -9.46 20.39
C PHE A 668 48.55 -9.90 21.44
N LYS A 669 48.08 -8.93 22.23
CA LYS A 669 46.76 -9.02 22.85
C LYS A 669 45.81 -9.49 21.75
N ARG A 670 44.99 -10.50 22.02
CA ARG A 670 43.73 -10.72 21.31
C ARG A 670 43.04 -9.35 21.23
N SER A 671 43.15 -8.65 20.10
CA SER A 671 42.13 -7.70 19.75
C SER A 671 40.89 -8.56 19.57
N LEU A 672 39.88 -8.33 20.41
CA LEU A 672 38.52 -8.66 20.05
C LEU A 672 38.20 -7.85 18.78
N SER A 673 38.65 -8.30 17.62
CA SER A 673 37.94 -8.07 16.38
C SER A 673 36.67 -8.91 16.46
N PRO A 674 35.50 -8.42 16.01
CA PRO A 674 34.29 -9.23 15.96
C PRO A 674 34.64 -10.52 15.23
N GLN A 675 34.18 -11.65 15.77
CA GLN A 675 34.27 -12.93 15.11
C GLN A 675 33.82 -12.72 13.66
N HIS A 676 34.72 -12.84 12.68
CA HIS A 676 34.27 -13.18 11.34
C HIS A 676 33.79 -14.62 11.47
N GLY A 677 32.52 -14.78 11.80
CA GLY A 677 31.87 -16.07 11.70
C GLY A 677 31.99 -16.54 10.27
N TYR A 678 32.10 -17.85 10.07
CA TYR A 678 31.88 -18.39 8.74
C TYR A 678 30.39 -18.20 8.39
N PRO A 679 30.02 -17.99 7.11
CA PRO A 679 28.62 -17.93 6.73
C PRO A 679 27.85 -19.13 7.30
N GLY A 680 26.77 -18.86 8.05
CA GLY A 680 26.01 -19.83 8.82
C GLY A 680 26.14 -19.67 10.35
N ASP A 681 27.18 -19.01 10.85
CA ASP A 681 27.34 -18.74 12.29
C ASP A 681 26.27 -17.77 12.82
N GLU A 682 25.80 -16.83 11.99
CA GLU A 682 24.69 -15.93 12.31
C GLU A 682 23.36 -16.66 12.52
N SER A 683 23.22 -17.83 11.93
CA SER A 683 22.04 -18.69 12.04
C SER A 683 22.07 -19.63 13.25
N TYR A 684 23.22 -19.79 13.92
CA TYR A 684 23.36 -20.61 15.12
C TYR A 684 22.78 -19.90 16.36
N ARG A 685 21.48 -20.08 16.59
CA ARG A 685 20.77 -19.47 17.73
C ARG A 685 21.02 -20.21 19.04
N ARG A 686 21.47 -19.47 20.06
CA ARG A 686 21.62 -19.97 21.44
C ARG A 686 20.36 -19.82 22.29
N SER A 687 19.67 -18.68 22.19
CA SER A 687 18.42 -18.38 22.90
C SER A 687 17.45 -17.61 22.00
N ARG A 688 16.15 -17.76 22.22
CA ARG A 688 15.10 -16.98 21.53
C ARG A 688 14.87 -15.60 22.14
N GLU A 689 15.40 -15.35 23.32
CA GLU A 689 15.35 -14.03 23.97
C GLU A 689 16.27 -13.01 23.23
N ASP A 690 17.34 -13.52 22.61
CA ASP A 690 18.27 -12.74 21.80
C ASP A 690 17.69 -12.53 20.39
N MET A 691 16.80 -11.53 20.26
CA MET A 691 16.16 -11.19 18.98
C MET A 691 17.11 -10.41 18.06
N THR A 692 17.49 -11.03 16.94
CA THR A 692 18.27 -10.41 15.87
C THR A 692 17.42 -9.41 15.07
N LEU A 693 18.04 -8.63 14.18
CA LEU A 693 17.28 -7.75 13.28
C LEU A 693 16.38 -8.55 12.34
N ILE A 694 16.87 -9.67 11.79
CA ILE A 694 16.08 -10.57 10.92
C ILE A 694 14.87 -11.12 11.69
N ASP A 695 15.01 -11.46 12.98
CA ASP A 695 13.87 -11.91 13.79
C ASP A 695 12.79 -10.85 13.95
N LYS A 696 13.20 -9.60 14.19
CA LYS A 696 12.26 -8.48 14.33
C LYS A 696 11.54 -8.18 13.01
N LEU A 697 12.27 -8.22 11.90
CA LEU A 697 11.71 -8.04 10.55
C LEU A 697 10.74 -9.17 10.20
N HIS A 698 11.13 -10.42 10.48
CA HIS A 698 10.28 -11.57 10.24
C HIS A 698 9.00 -11.51 11.09
N PHE A 699 9.11 -11.20 12.39
CA PHE A 699 7.95 -11.02 13.25
C PHE A 699 7.01 -9.92 12.72
N ALA A 700 7.55 -8.73 12.41
CA ALA A 700 6.77 -7.65 11.84
C ALA A 700 6.10 -8.04 10.51
N LEU A 701 6.80 -8.75 9.64
CA LEU A 701 6.29 -9.24 8.37
C LEU A 701 5.12 -10.20 8.59
N THR A 702 5.26 -11.19 9.47
CA THR A 702 4.19 -12.16 9.74
C THR A 702 2.92 -11.51 10.28
N GLU A 703 3.04 -10.51 11.16
CA GLU A 703 1.88 -9.83 11.74
C GLU A 703 1.20 -8.90 10.72
N LEU A 704 1.97 -8.20 9.88
CA LEU A 704 1.43 -7.38 8.79
C LEU A 704 0.78 -8.22 7.70
N CYS A 705 1.40 -9.33 7.31
CA CYS A 705 0.85 -10.26 6.33
C CYS A 705 -0.45 -10.89 6.85
N PHE A 706 -0.53 -11.24 8.14
CA PHE A 706 -1.80 -11.66 8.74
C PHE A 706 -2.87 -10.59 8.57
N ALA A 707 -2.57 -9.33 8.86
CA ALA A 707 -3.54 -8.24 8.72
C ALA A 707 -4.02 -8.05 7.27
N ILE A 708 -3.12 -8.14 6.29
CA ILE A 708 -3.45 -8.01 4.85
C ILE A 708 -4.29 -9.19 4.38
N ASP A 709 -3.98 -10.40 4.82
CA ASP A 709 -4.67 -11.61 4.36
C ASP A 709 -6.01 -11.86 5.08
N TYR A 710 -6.20 -11.26 6.26
CA TYR A 710 -7.34 -11.52 7.14
C TYR A 710 -8.70 -11.29 6.47
N TYR A 711 -8.86 -10.15 5.79
CA TYR A 711 -10.06 -9.83 5.02
C TYR A 711 -9.75 -9.93 3.52
N PRO A 712 -10.29 -10.94 2.80
CA PRO A 712 -10.12 -11.02 1.35
C PRO A 712 -10.69 -9.80 0.62
N GLN A 713 -11.83 -9.30 1.13
CA GLN A 713 -12.51 -8.12 0.63
C GLN A 713 -13.13 -7.32 1.79
N ILE A 714 -13.09 -6.00 1.67
CA ILE A 714 -13.73 -5.07 2.61
C ILE A 714 -14.74 -4.25 1.82
N VAL A 715 -16.01 -4.39 2.19
CA VAL A 715 -17.10 -3.62 1.60
C VAL A 715 -17.34 -2.37 2.46
N VAL A 716 -17.14 -1.21 1.86
CA VAL A 716 -17.40 0.10 2.46
C VAL A 716 -18.41 0.79 1.56
N TRP A 717 -19.65 0.89 2.05
CA TRP A 717 -20.81 1.30 1.25
C TRP A 717 -21.01 0.32 0.08
N GLU A 718 -21.01 0.80 -1.16
CA GLU A 718 -21.14 -0.02 -2.37
C GLU A 718 -19.79 -0.35 -3.03
N HIS A 719 -18.67 0.03 -2.38
CA HIS A 719 -17.33 -0.15 -2.92
C HIS A 719 -16.62 -1.33 -2.25
N THR A 720 -15.97 -2.15 -3.07
CA THR A 720 -15.20 -3.32 -2.60
C THR A 720 -13.71 -3.04 -2.70
N PHE A 721 -13.02 -3.15 -1.58
CA PHE A 721 -11.57 -3.00 -1.47
C PHE A 721 -10.93 -4.36 -1.25
N ALA A 722 -9.86 -4.66 -2.00
CA ALA A 722 -9.10 -5.91 -1.87
C ALA A 722 -7.69 -5.61 -1.31
N PRO A 723 -7.43 -5.84 0.00
CA PRO A 723 -6.16 -5.49 0.63
C PRO A 723 -4.92 -6.10 -0.04
N ARG A 724 -5.04 -7.34 -0.54
CA ARG A 724 -3.96 -8.06 -1.22
C ARG A 724 -3.49 -7.35 -2.49
N GLU A 725 -4.39 -6.73 -3.24
CA GLU A 725 -4.05 -6.01 -4.49
C GLU A 725 -3.20 -4.76 -4.22
N TYR A 726 -3.42 -4.07 -3.10
CA TYR A 726 -2.56 -2.95 -2.69
C TYR A 726 -1.12 -3.43 -2.46
N LEU A 727 -0.94 -4.56 -1.77
CA LEU A 727 0.39 -5.13 -1.54
C LEU A 727 1.05 -5.54 -2.86
N THR A 728 0.33 -6.26 -3.74
CA THR A 728 0.83 -6.68 -5.05
C THR A 728 1.35 -5.50 -5.86
N GLN A 729 0.57 -4.42 -5.96
CA GLN A 729 0.97 -3.20 -6.69
C GLN A 729 2.22 -2.54 -6.09
N HIS A 730 2.30 -2.45 -4.76
CA HIS A 730 3.45 -1.84 -4.07
C HIS A 730 4.72 -2.68 -4.19
N ILE A 731 4.61 -4.01 -4.15
CA ILE A 731 5.73 -4.93 -4.33
C ILE A 731 6.20 -4.90 -5.77
N GLU A 732 5.30 -4.95 -6.76
CA GLU A 732 5.63 -4.87 -8.19
C GLU A 732 6.38 -3.57 -8.51
N ALA A 733 5.84 -2.42 -8.09
CA ALA A 733 6.46 -1.12 -8.32
C ALA A 733 7.82 -0.98 -7.61
N ARG A 734 7.95 -1.53 -6.40
CA ARG A 734 9.22 -1.50 -5.67
C ARG A 734 10.24 -2.44 -6.29
N PHE A 735 9.85 -3.64 -6.68
CA PHE A 735 10.73 -4.62 -7.30
C PHE A 735 11.29 -4.06 -8.61
N ASN A 736 10.45 -3.47 -9.48
CA ASN A 736 10.88 -2.82 -10.71
C ASN A 736 11.95 -1.73 -10.45
N LYS A 737 11.66 -0.79 -9.54
CA LYS A 737 12.59 0.29 -9.17
C LYS A 737 13.90 -0.23 -8.58
N THR A 738 13.84 -1.20 -7.69
CA THR A 738 15.03 -1.74 -7.03
C THR A 738 15.88 -2.53 -8.03
N VAL A 739 15.30 -3.33 -8.92
CA VAL A 739 16.05 -4.10 -9.94
C VAL A 739 16.89 -3.18 -10.82
N VAL A 740 16.33 -2.04 -11.27
CA VAL A 740 17.10 -1.03 -12.03
C VAL A 740 18.16 -0.37 -11.15
N ALA A 741 17.82 -0.02 -9.90
CA ALA A 741 18.77 0.60 -8.97
C ALA A 741 19.96 -0.32 -8.61
N MET A 742 19.76 -1.63 -8.56
CA MET A 742 20.83 -2.61 -8.30
C MET A 742 21.90 -2.62 -9.39
N ALA A 743 21.60 -2.14 -10.60
CA ALA A 743 22.63 -1.99 -11.64
C ALA A 743 23.66 -0.92 -11.29
N MET A 744 23.37 -0.01 -10.34
CA MET A 744 24.28 1.01 -9.84
C MET A 744 24.94 1.83 -10.95
N TYR A 745 24.21 2.07 -12.06
CA TYR A 745 24.77 2.74 -13.22
C TYR A 745 24.89 4.24 -12.99
N ASP A 746 26.13 4.73 -12.98
CA ASP A 746 26.45 6.15 -12.90
C ASP A 746 26.91 6.65 -14.29
N LYS A 747 26.19 7.64 -14.82
CA LYS A 747 26.44 8.21 -16.15
C LYS A 747 27.74 9.01 -16.20
N ASP A 748 28.19 9.57 -15.07
CA ASP A 748 29.37 10.43 -14.99
C ASP A 748 30.64 9.60 -14.80
N THR A 749 30.62 8.60 -13.93
CA THR A 749 31.78 7.71 -13.67
C THR A 749 31.86 6.52 -14.62
N GLN A 750 30.78 6.22 -15.34
CA GLN A 750 30.62 5.01 -16.16
C GLN A 750 30.79 3.71 -15.36
N GLU A 751 30.52 3.74 -14.06
CA GLU A 751 30.49 2.54 -13.21
C GLU A 751 29.13 1.83 -13.35
N ILE A 752 29.16 0.50 -13.36
CA ILE A 752 27.96 -0.36 -13.41
C ILE A 752 28.24 -1.63 -12.60
N ALA A 753 27.21 -2.24 -12.03
CA ALA A 753 27.33 -3.53 -11.35
C ALA A 753 27.70 -4.65 -12.33
N LYS A 754 28.52 -5.60 -11.85
CA LYS A 754 28.84 -6.82 -12.60
C LYS A 754 27.57 -7.66 -12.79
N PRO A 755 27.31 -8.20 -14.00
CA PRO A 755 26.15 -9.04 -14.26
C PRO A 755 25.93 -10.17 -13.24
N SER A 756 26.97 -10.86 -12.80
CA SER A 756 26.88 -11.96 -11.82
C SER A 756 26.44 -11.48 -10.43
N GLU A 757 26.97 -10.33 -9.97
CA GLU A 757 26.61 -9.73 -8.69
C GLU A 757 25.18 -9.18 -8.71
N LEU A 758 24.78 -8.57 -9.84
CA LEU A 758 23.40 -8.12 -10.08
C LEU A 758 22.44 -9.32 -10.09
N LEU A 759 22.76 -10.38 -10.82
CA LEU A 759 21.94 -11.59 -10.90
C LEU A 759 21.77 -12.23 -9.52
N ASN A 760 22.85 -12.32 -8.73
CA ASN A 760 22.80 -12.82 -7.36
C ASN A 760 21.88 -11.97 -6.48
N SER A 761 21.93 -10.64 -6.62
CA SER A 761 21.06 -9.71 -5.90
C SER A 761 19.60 -9.85 -6.31
N ILE A 762 19.31 -9.99 -7.61
CA ILE A 762 17.96 -10.22 -8.14
C ILE A 762 17.40 -11.54 -7.60
N ARG A 763 18.17 -12.63 -7.67
CA ARG A 763 17.78 -13.95 -7.13
C ARG A 763 17.50 -13.89 -5.63
N THR A 764 18.36 -13.22 -4.87
CA THR A 764 18.16 -13.02 -3.42
C THR A 764 16.86 -12.25 -3.14
N TYR A 765 16.51 -11.26 -3.95
CA TYR A 765 15.23 -10.56 -3.80
C TYR A 765 14.05 -11.47 -4.17
N MET A 766 14.17 -12.24 -5.25
CA MET A 766 13.15 -13.22 -5.63
C MET A 766 12.90 -14.23 -4.51
N ASP A 767 13.94 -14.75 -3.86
CA ASP A 767 13.82 -15.67 -2.73
C ASP A 767 13.04 -15.04 -1.57
N VAL A 768 13.38 -13.80 -1.20
CA VAL A 768 12.65 -13.07 -0.15
C VAL A 768 11.19 -12.83 -0.53
N LEU A 769 10.91 -12.45 -1.78
CA LEU A 769 9.54 -12.26 -2.26
C LEU A 769 8.76 -13.57 -2.28
N GLN A 770 9.38 -14.68 -2.66
CA GLN A 770 8.74 -15.99 -2.65
C GLN A 770 8.36 -16.45 -1.24
N THR A 771 9.09 -16.02 -0.20
CA THR A 771 8.67 -16.29 1.18
C THR A 771 7.34 -15.64 1.57
N LEU A 772 6.89 -14.59 0.86
CA LEU A 772 5.61 -13.94 1.11
C LEU A 772 4.41 -14.84 0.82
N GLU A 773 4.53 -15.78 -0.13
CA GLU A 773 3.46 -16.73 -0.48
C GLU A 773 3.08 -17.62 0.71
N ASN A 774 3.99 -17.80 1.68
CA ASN A 774 3.70 -18.55 2.90
C ASN A 774 2.73 -17.82 3.84
N TYR A 775 2.58 -16.51 3.71
CA TYR A 775 1.81 -15.67 4.64
C TYR A 775 0.61 -14.99 4.00
N VAL A 776 0.70 -14.65 2.71
CA VAL A 776 -0.37 -13.97 1.97
C VAL A 776 -0.61 -14.71 0.66
N GLN A 777 -1.88 -14.90 0.30
CA GLN A 777 -2.24 -15.51 -0.99
C GLN A 777 -2.04 -14.52 -2.14
N ILE A 778 -0.78 -14.32 -2.55
CA ILE A 778 -0.36 -13.51 -3.70
C ILE A 778 0.35 -14.41 -4.71
N ASP A 779 0.12 -14.16 -5.99
CA ASP A 779 0.82 -14.80 -7.09
C ASP A 779 2.15 -14.06 -7.35
N VAL A 780 3.22 -14.48 -6.68
CA VAL A 780 4.54 -13.85 -6.83
C VAL A 780 5.14 -14.17 -8.20
N VAL A 781 4.78 -15.32 -8.80
CA VAL A 781 5.19 -15.67 -10.17
C VAL A 781 4.68 -14.63 -11.17
N ARG A 782 3.44 -14.17 -11.04
CA ARG A 782 2.92 -13.06 -11.87
C ARG A 782 3.69 -11.77 -11.65
N ILE A 783 4.07 -11.44 -10.42
CA ILE A 783 4.90 -10.25 -10.13
C ILE A 783 6.26 -10.37 -10.84
N PHE A 784 6.91 -11.53 -10.76
CA PHE A 784 8.18 -11.77 -11.45
C PHE A 784 8.03 -11.63 -12.96
N ASN A 785 7.00 -12.25 -13.54
CA ASN A 785 6.74 -12.16 -14.97
C ASN A 785 6.51 -10.72 -15.42
N ASN A 786 5.71 -9.94 -14.68
CA ASN A 786 5.45 -8.55 -15.04
C ASN A 786 6.72 -7.70 -15.00
N VAL A 787 7.53 -7.80 -13.93
CA VAL A 787 8.70 -6.94 -13.74
C VAL A 787 9.87 -7.38 -14.60
N LEU A 788 10.28 -8.65 -14.51
CA LEU A 788 11.49 -9.13 -15.17
C LEU A 788 11.34 -9.14 -16.69
N LEU A 789 10.15 -9.46 -17.22
CA LEU A 789 9.91 -9.41 -18.66
C LEU A 789 10.01 -7.98 -19.19
N GLN A 790 9.51 -6.98 -18.46
CA GLN A 790 9.66 -5.57 -18.85
C GLN A 790 11.13 -5.15 -18.89
N GLN A 791 11.96 -5.64 -17.98
CA GLN A 791 13.40 -5.33 -17.95
C GLN A 791 14.17 -5.86 -19.18
N THR A 792 13.63 -6.84 -19.91
CA THR A 792 14.18 -7.34 -21.19
C THR A 792 13.89 -6.43 -22.39
N GLN A 793 12.95 -5.48 -22.25
CA GLN A 793 12.60 -4.52 -23.30
C GLN A 793 13.50 -3.30 -23.22
N HIS A 794 13.46 -2.41 -24.22
CA HIS A 794 14.24 -1.16 -24.20
C HIS A 794 13.66 -0.10 -23.25
N GLN A 795 12.35 -0.15 -23.00
CA GLN A 795 11.63 0.69 -22.05
C GLN A 795 10.60 -0.15 -21.31
N ASP A 796 10.32 0.21 -20.06
CA ASP A 796 9.24 -0.42 -19.28
C ASP A 796 7.85 0.15 -19.65
N CYS A 797 6.79 -0.32 -19.00
CA CYS A 797 5.43 0.13 -19.29
C CYS A 797 5.17 1.60 -18.91
N TYR A 798 6.06 2.22 -18.13
CA TYR A 798 6.02 3.63 -17.74
C TYR A 798 6.90 4.53 -18.62
N GLY A 799 7.64 3.94 -19.57
CA GLY A 799 8.56 4.66 -20.46
C GLY A 799 9.96 4.90 -19.87
N GLU A 800 10.28 4.26 -18.74
CA GLU A 800 11.58 4.39 -18.07
C GLU A 800 12.64 3.47 -18.69
N GLU A 801 13.92 3.80 -18.50
CA GLU A 801 15.05 3.00 -18.99
C GLU A 801 15.17 1.69 -18.21
N THR A 802 15.29 0.58 -18.92
CA THR A 802 15.44 -0.77 -18.36
C THR A 802 16.91 -1.17 -18.24
N LEU A 803 17.16 -2.28 -17.54
CA LEU A 803 18.47 -2.95 -17.51
C LEU A 803 19.03 -3.20 -18.92
N THR A 804 18.19 -3.64 -19.86
CA THR A 804 18.60 -3.87 -21.25
C THR A 804 19.20 -2.62 -21.88
N THR A 805 18.53 -1.47 -21.75
CA THR A 805 19.04 -0.19 -22.30
C THR A 805 20.29 0.29 -21.58
N ILE A 806 20.35 0.13 -20.25
CA ILE A 806 21.48 0.54 -19.42
C ILE A 806 22.74 -0.26 -19.79
N TYR A 807 22.67 -1.59 -19.74
CA TYR A 807 23.80 -2.46 -20.10
C TYR A 807 24.17 -2.30 -21.57
N THR A 808 23.20 -2.19 -22.49
CA THR A 808 23.49 -1.97 -23.91
C THR A 808 24.25 -0.68 -24.12
N ARG A 809 23.83 0.42 -23.48
CA ARG A 809 24.55 1.70 -23.54
C ARG A 809 25.94 1.58 -22.95
N TRP A 810 26.07 0.98 -21.77
CA TRP A 810 27.35 0.82 -21.10
C TRP A 810 28.33 0.01 -21.94
N PHE A 811 27.93 -1.17 -22.42
CA PHE A 811 28.78 -1.98 -23.30
C PHE A 811 29.14 -1.22 -24.58
N LEU A 812 28.21 -0.51 -25.23
CA LEU A 812 28.54 0.26 -26.43
C LEU A 812 29.55 1.39 -26.18
N LEU A 813 29.46 2.09 -25.04
CA LEU A 813 30.39 3.16 -24.66
C LEU A 813 31.74 2.61 -24.18
N ALA A 814 31.70 1.63 -23.28
CA ALA A 814 32.86 0.92 -22.74
C ALA A 814 33.67 0.28 -23.87
N LEU A 815 33.00 -0.43 -24.78
CA LEU A 815 33.63 -1.05 -25.96
C LEU A 815 34.17 0.02 -26.93
N HIS A 816 33.47 1.13 -27.21
CA HIS A 816 34.01 2.19 -28.07
C HIS A 816 35.31 2.82 -27.53
N ALA A 817 35.41 2.99 -26.21
CA ALA A 817 36.60 3.51 -25.55
C ALA A 817 37.74 2.47 -25.49
N THR A 818 37.40 1.18 -25.55
CA THR A 818 38.35 0.07 -25.40
C THR A 818 38.69 -0.68 -26.68
N PHE A 819 38.02 -0.54 -27.84
CA PHE A 819 38.42 -1.23 -29.09
C PHE A 819 39.85 -0.91 -29.61
N LEU A 820 40.63 -0.12 -28.88
CA LEU A 820 42.04 0.14 -29.15
C LEU A 820 42.99 -0.39 -28.07
N LEU A 821 42.49 -1.01 -26.99
CA LEU A 821 43.25 -1.21 -25.74
C LEU A 821 43.32 -2.67 -25.22
N PRO A 822 42.26 -3.47 -24.96
CA PRO A 822 42.34 -4.84 -24.41
C PRO A 822 42.61 -5.92 -25.46
N TYR A 823 43.19 -7.05 -25.02
CA TYR A 823 43.36 -8.27 -25.83
C TYR A 823 42.16 -9.20 -25.69
N ILE A 824 41.63 -9.71 -26.81
CA ILE A 824 40.68 -10.83 -26.77
C ILE A 824 41.49 -12.10 -26.63
N ILE A 825 41.26 -12.88 -25.57
CA ILE A 825 41.96 -14.15 -25.34
C ILE A 825 41.06 -15.31 -25.71
N GLY A 826 41.36 -15.95 -26.84
CA GLY A 826 40.55 -17.05 -27.41
C GLY A 826 40.34 -18.22 -26.44
N HIS A 827 41.37 -18.61 -25.70
CA HIS A 827 41.29 -19.71 -24.74
C HIS A 827 40.53 -19.37 -23.44
N LEU A 828 40.53 -18.10 -23.01
CA LEU A 828 39.80 -17.62 -21.82
C LEU A 828 38.40 -17.08 -22.13
N ARG A 829 38.05 -16.93 -23.42
CA ARG A 829 36.75 -16.42 -23.90
C ARG A 829 36.36 -15.08 -23.26
N THR A 830 37.31 -14.15 -23.16
CA THR A 830 37.11 -12.86 -22.48
C THR A 830 37.99 -11.76 -23.09
N PHE A 831 37.64 -10.49 -22.81
CA PHE A 831 38.49 -9.33 -23.09
C PHE A 831 39.33 -9.03 -21.84
N VAL A 832 40.64 -8.87 -22.00
CA VAL A 832 41.56 -8.62 -20.90
C VAL A 832 42.28 -7.29 -21.09
N SER A 833 42.37 -6.51 -20.02
CA SER A 833 43.13 -5.27 -19.95
C SER A 833 44.55 -5.42 -20.51
N ASN A 834 45.01 -4.47 -21.33
CA ASN A 834 46.38 -4.48 -21.83
C ASN A 834 47.34 -3.85 -20.80
N PRO A 835 48.29 -4.62 -20.24
CA PRO A 835 49.23 -4.13 -19.23
C PRO A 835 50.24 -3.11 -19.77
N MET A 836 50.36 -2.93 -21.10
CA MET A 836 51.26 -1.95 -21.73
C MET A 836 50.59 -0.61 -22.06
N SER A 837 49.29 -0.44 -21.77
CA SER A 837 48.58 0.81 -21.96
C SER A 837 48.83 1.78 -20.79
N GLU A 838 49.28 3.00 -21.08
CA GLU A 838 49.42 4.09 -20.08
C GLU A 838 48.05 4.71 -19.69
N VAL A 839 46.97 4.36 -20.37
CA VAL A 839 45.62 4.87 -20.08
C VAL A 839 44.98 4.05 -18.97
N ALA A 840 44.83 4.66 -17.79
CA ALA A 840 44.08 4.08 -16.68
C ALA A 840 42.59 3.98 -17.04
N THR A 841 42.06 2.76 -17.19
CA THR A 841 40.61 2.52 -17.28
C THR A 841 40.01 2.49 -15.86
N SER A 842 38.76 2.96 -15.72
CA SER A 842 38.04 2.94 -14.44
C SER A 842 37.56 1.53 -14.02
N PHE A 843 37.61 0.56 -14.94
CA PHE A 843 37.19 -0.82 -14.71
C PHE A 843 38.12 -1.81 -15.45
N PHE A 844 38.03 -3.09 -15.08
CA PHE A 844 38.73 -4.21 -15.71
C PHE A 844 37.76 -4.97 -16.65
N PRO A 845 37.95 -4.95 -17.98
CA PRO A 845 37.05 -5.61 -18.94
C PRO A 845 36.85 -7.11 -18.69
N GLU A 846 37.85 -7.79 -18.14
CA GLU A 846 37.77 -9.22 -17.80
C GLU A 846 36.69 -9.52 -16.74
N GLU A 847 36.38 -8.57 -15.86
CA GLU A 847 35.36 -8.74 -14.82
C GLU A 847 33.92 -8.54 -15.33
N TYR A 848 33.73 -8.21 -16.60
CA TYR A 848 32.42 -7.96 -17.23
C TYR A 848 32.19 -8.78 -18.51
N THR A 849 33.27 -9.32 -19.09
CA THR A 849 33.22 -10.02 -20.39
C THR A 849 33.71 -11.46 -20.31
N ASP A 850 34.03 -11.97 -19.12
CA ASP A 850 34.26 -13.39 -18.95
C ASP A 850 33.01 -14.21 -19.29
N TYR A 851 33.22 -15.50 -19.55
CA TYR A 851 32.14 -16.37 -19.97
C TYR A 851 31.00 -16.47 -18.93
N PRO A 852 31.26 -16.64 -17.62
CA PRO A 852 30.22 -16.58 -16.58
C PRO A 852 29.43 -15.27 -16.52
N GLU A 853 30.07 -14.11 -16.65
CA GLU A 853 29.44 -12.79 -16.62
C GLU A 853 28.52 -12.60 -17.84
N LEU A 854 28.94 -13.06 -19.02
CA LEU A 854 28.10 -13.02 -20.22
C LEU A 854 26.91 -13.98 -20.13
N CYS A 855 27.06 -15.13 -19.46
CA CYS A 855 25.94 -16.01 -19.15
C CYS A 855 24.97 -15.35 -18.15
N ALA A 856 25.49 -14.69 -17.11
CA ALA A 856 24.68 -13.95 -16.16
C ALA A 856 23.94 -12.78 -16.81
N LEU A 857 24.61 -12.05 -17.72
CA LEU A 857 24.00 -11.00 -18.53
C LEU A 857 22.87 -11.57 -19.41
N ALA A 858 23.10 -12.71 -20.07
CA ALA A 858 22.09 -13.38 -20.87
C ALA A 858 20.87 -13.80 -20.03
N GLU A 859 21.07 -14.21 -18.76
CA GLU A 859 19.98 -14.56 -17.85
C GLU A 859 19.17 -13.34 -17.42
N ILE A 860 19.81 -12.20 -17.18
CA ILE A 860 19.13 -10.94 -16.81
C ILE A 860 18.36 -10.36 -18.01
N LEU A 861 18.98 -10.28 -19.19
CA LEU A 861 18.40 -9.63 -20.37
C LEU A 861 17.45 -10.56 -21.14
N GLY A 862 17.63 -11.88 -21.01
CA GLY A 862 16.94 -12.88 -21.80
C GLY A 862 17.18 -12.75 -23.31
N ALA A 863 16.43 -13.52 -24.10
CA ALA A 863 16.55 -13.49 -25.56
C ALA A 863 16.19 -12.11 -26.16
N TYR A 864 15.21 -11.39 -25.60
CA TYR A 864 14.80 -10.07 -26.09
C TYR A 864 15.88 -9.02 -25.90
N GLY A 865 16.44 -8.91 -24.69
CA GLY A 865 17.48 -7.92 -24.42
C GLY A 865 18.79 -8.24 -25.13
N MET A 866 19.15 -9.52 -25.24
CA MET A 866 20.33 -9.96 -25.99
C MET A 866 20.19 -9.73 -27.50
N LYS A 867 18.98 -9.89 -28.05
CA LYS A 867 18.67 -9.50 -29.44
C LYS A 867 18.84 -7.99 -29.62
N PHE A 868 18.27 -7.18 -28.73
CA PHE A 868 18.41 -5.72 -28.79
C PHE A 868 19.89 -5.27 -28.74
N LEU A 869 20.67 -5.82 -27.81
CA LEU A 869 22.12 -5.58 -27.73
C LEU A 869 22.82 -5.95 -29.04
N SER A 870 22.51 -7.15 -29.58
CA SER A 870 23.08 -7.63 -30.85
C SER A 870 22.73 -6.74 -32.04
N GLU A 871 21.48 -6.28 -32.16
CA GLU A 871 21.03 -5.36 -33.21
C GLU A 871 21.79 -4.03 -33.14
N ARG A 872 22.02 -3.49 -31.94
CA ARG A 872 22.79 -2.26 -31.75
C ARG A 872 24.26 -2.44 -32.10
N LEU A 873 24.88 -3.55 -31.71
CA LEU A 873 26.24 -3.90 -32.12
C LEU A 873 26.35 -4.00 -33.64
N MET A 874 25.40 -4.67 -34.29
CA MET A 874 25.38 -4.80 -35.75
C MET A 874 25.10 -3.49 -36.47
N TRP A 875 24.34 -2.59 -35.86
CA TRP A 875 24.17 -1.23 -36.37
C TRP A 875 25.51 -0.47 -36.43
N HIS A 876 26.36 -0.62 -35.41
CA HIS A 876 27.72 -0.06 -35.43
C HIS A 876 28.63 -0.72 -36.48
N VAL A 877 28.55 -2.06 -36.65
CA VAL A 877 29.29 -2.77 -37.71
C VAL A 877 28.88 -2.29 -39.10
N ALA A 878 27.57 -2.15 -39.36
CA ALA A 878 27.07 -1.62 -40.63
C ALA A 878 27.58 -0.19 -40.89
N GLY A 879 27.70 0.63 -39.85
CA GLY A 879 28.30 1.96 -39.92
C GLY A 879 29.78 1.91 -40.32
N GLN A 880 30.57 1.00 -39.74
CA GLN A 880 31.97 0.80 -40.13
C GLN A 880 32.10 0.30 -41.56
N ILE A 881 31.25 -0.63 -42.00
CA ILE A 881 31.21 -1.11 -43.39
C ILE A 881 30.88 0.03 -44.36
N SER A 882 29.98 0.94 -43.99
CA SER A 882 29.66 2.12 -44.79
C SER A 882 30.88 3.04 -44.96
N GLU A 883 31.68 3.24 -43.92
CA GLU A 883 32.95 3.97 -44.01
C GLU A 883 34.01 3.21 -44.85
N LEU A 884 34.09 1.88 -44.73
CA LEU A 884 34.96 1.05 -45.57
C LEU A 884 34.59 1.18 -47.05
N LYS A 885 33.30 1.20 -47.39
CA LYS A 885 32.84 1.44 -48.78
C LYS A 885 33.27 2.80 -49.30
N LYS A 886 33.27 3.86 -48.47
CA LYS A 886 33.80 5.18 -48.85
C LYS A 886 35.30 5.12 -49.18
N LEU A 887 36.08 4.37 -48.41
CA LEU A 887 37.52 4.16 -48.69
C LEU A 887 37.75 3.42 -50.02
N VAL A 888 36.90 2.44 -50.34
CA VAL A 888 36.93 1.74 -51.63
C VAL A 888 36.61 2.67 -52.78
N LEU A 889 35.57 3.51 -52.64
CA LEU A 889 35.19 4.49 -53.67
C LEU A 889 36.30 5.51 -53.94
N GLN A 890 37.01 5.96 -52.90
CA GLN A 890 38.16 6.86 -53.03
C GLN A 890 39.34 6.24 -53.81
N ASN A 891 39.50 4.91 -53.77
CA ASN A 891 40.62 4.18 -54.37
C ASN A 891 40.19 3.24 -55.51
N ARG A 892 39.00 3.45 -56.08
CA ARG A 892 38.30 2.52 -56.98
C ARG A 892 39.11 2.11 -58.20
N GLU A 893 39.82 3.06 -58.83
CA GLU A 893 40.60 2.79 -60.04
C GLU A 893 41.81 1.92 -59.76
N SER A 894 42.55 2.20 -58.68
CA SER A 894 43.70 1.41 -58.24
C SER A 894 43.28 -0.01 -57.87
N LEU A 895 42.17 -0.17 -57.14
CA LEU A 895 41.65 -1.48 -56.73
C LEU A 895 41.15 -2.30 -57.94
N ARG A 896 40.48 -1.67 -58.92
CA ARG A 896 40.11 -2.34 -60.19
C ARG A 896 41.33 -2.83 -60.96
N ALA A 897 42.38 -2.01 -61.02
CA ALA A 897 43.63 -2.37 -61.69
C ALA A 897 44.35 -3.52 -60.97
N MET A 898 44.34 -3.54 -59.63
CA MET A 898 44.90 -4.65 -58.85
C MET A 898 44.15 -5.96 -59.08
N ARG A 899 42.81 -5.90 -59.10
CA ARG A 899 41.97 -7.08 -59.31
C ARG A 899 42.22 -7.78 -60.66
N THR A 900 42.62 -7.05 -61.70
CA THR A 900 42.86 -7.61 -63.04
C THR A 900 44.32 -7.87 -63.38
N ASN A 901 45.27 -7.33 -62.60
CA ASN A 901 46.72 -7.51 -62.80
C ASN A 901 47.38 -8.28 -61.64
N PHE A 902 46.63 -9.13 -60.94
CA PHE A 902 47.13 -9.89 -59.78
C PHE A 902 48.27 -10.87 -60.15
N ASP A 903 48.37 -11.25 -61.41
CA ASP A 903 49.41 -12.10 -62.00
C ASP A 903 50.71 -11.35 -62.33
N ARG A 904 50.76 -10.02 -62.15
CA ARG A 904 51.92 -9.17 -62.47
C ARG A 904 52.51 -8.49 -61.21
N PRO A 905 53.56 -9.08 -60.59
CA PRO A 905 54.11 -8.62 -59.31
C PRO A 905 54.61 -7.16 -59.31
N ASP A 906 55.30 -6.74 -60.37
CA ASP A 906 55.84 -5.37 -60.47
C ASP A 906 54.73 -4.31 -60.51
N ARG A 907 53.66 -4.60 -61.25
CA ARG A 907 52.50 -3.71 -61.39
C ARG A 907 51.69 -3.66 -60.10
N MET A 908 51.55 -4.79 -59.41
CA MET A 908 50.91 -4.87 -58.09
C MET A 908 51.65 -4.03 -57.04
N ARG A 909 53.00 -4.07 -57.00
CA ARG A 909 53.82 -3.23 -56.10
C ARG A 909 53.65 -1.74 -56.38
N GLU A 910 53.62 -1.34 -57.65
CA GLU A 910 53.38 0.06 -58.06
C GLU A 910 51.99 0.54 -57.62
N LEU A 911 50.95 -0.25 -57.89
CA LEU A 911 49.58 0.07 -57.49
C LEU A 911 49.43 0.12 -55.96
N PHE A 912 50.11 -0.75 -55.22
CA PHE A 912 50.09 -0.78 -53.75
C PHE A 912 50.77 0.46 -53.15
N ARG A 913 51.86 0.93 -53.79
CA ARG A 913 52.44 2.23 -53.45
C ARG A 913 51.43 3.37 -53.64
N HIS A 914 50.60 3.38 -54.68
CA HIS A 914 49.57 4.42 -54.81
C HIS A 914 48.53 4.42 -53.67
N LEU A 915 48.20 3.26 -53.10
CA LEU A 915 47.32 3.17 -51.93
C LEU A 915 47.97 3.69 -50.63
N THR A 916 49.30 3.63 -50.55
CA THR A 916 50.08 4.03 -49.35
C THR A 916 50.74 5.43 -49.45
N VAL A 917 50.91 5.95 -50.66
CA VAL A 917 51.72 7.16 -50.96
C VAL A 917 50.87 8.42 -51.15
N LEU A 918 49.54 8.35 -50.98
CA LEU A 918 48.66 9.52 -51.09
C LEU A 918 48.81 10.55 -49.94
N LEU A 919 49.93 10.53 -49.22
CA LEU A 919 50.36 11.55 -48.27
C LEU A 919 51.39 12.54 -48.83
N LEU A 920 52.11 12.20 -49.91
CA LEU A 920 53.14 13.12 -50.45
C LEU A 920 52.58 14.23 -51.35
N LYS A 921 51.36 14.09 -51.88
CA LYS A 921 50.77 15.09 -52.80
C LYS A 921 50.01 16.21 -52.10
N LEU A 922 49.65 16.05 -50.82
CA LEU A 922 48.95 17.09 -50.02
C LEU A 922 49.87 17.82 -49.03
N MET A 923 51.07 17.30 -48.74
CA MET A 923 52.01 17.93 -47.81
C MET A 923 52.63 19.24 -48.35
N TYR A 924 52.36 19.62 -49.60
CA TYR A 924 52.85 20.88 -50.18
C TYR A 924 51.82 22.04 -50.13
N PHE A 925 50.61 21.85 -49.58
CA PHE A 925 49.58 22.91 -49.64
C PHE A 925 48.72 23.20 -48.39
N SER A 926 49.00 22.65 -47.20
CA SER A 926 48.32 23.13 -45.99
C SER A 926 49.21 23.11 -44.74
N VAL A 927 50.01 24.18 -44.59
CA VAL A 927 50.44 24.63 -43.26
C VAL A 927 49.27 25.42 -42.68
N THR A 928 48.43 24.77 -41.88
CA THR A 928 47.61 25.35 -40.79
C THR A 928 46.48 24.36 -40.41
N ASP A 929 46.80 23.28 -39.71
CA ASP A 929 46.02 22.87 -38.53
C ASP A 929 46.77 21.78 -37.76
N GLY A 930 46.94 21.98 -36.46
CA GLY A 930 47.59 21.00 -35.58
C GLY A 930 46.61 19.91 -35.16
N ASN A 931 47.11 18.68 -35.00
CA ASN A 931 46.46 17.53 -34.32
C ASN A 931 45.51 16.59 -35.09
N LYS A 932 45.66 16.39 -36.39
CA LYS A 932 45.20 15.12 -37.03
C LYS A 932 46.38 14.35 -37.61
N LYS A 933 46.79 13.27 -36.94
CA LYS A 933 47.58 12.19 -37.58
C LYS A 933 46.74 11.67 -38.74
N HIS A 934 47.02 12.09 -39.97
CA HIS A 934 46.41 11.49 -41.15
C HIS A 934 46.95 10.05 -41.26
N LEU A 935 46.13 9.07 -40.90
CA LEU A 935 46.41 7.66 -41.17
C LEU A 935 46.43 7.43 -42.68
N ASP A 936 47.36 6.58 -43.13
CA ASP A 936 47.36 6.05 -44.48
C ASP A 936 46.05 5.28 -44.76
N ALA A 937 45.59 5.24 -46.02
CA ALA A 937 44.33 4.62 -46.41
C ALA A 937 44.29 3.12 -46.05
N VAL A 938 45.45 2.44 -46.15
CA VAL A 938 45.62 1.04 -45.75
C VAL A 938 45.53 0.85 -44.23
N ASP A 939 46.16 1.74 -43.46
CA ASP A 939 46.13 1.66 -41.99
C ASP A 939 44.72 1.96 -41.45
N ASN A 940 44.00 2.90 -42.07
CA ASN A 940 42.60 3.22 -41.75
C ASN A 940 41.65 2.05 -42.11
N LEU A 941 41.89 1.39 -43.25
CA LEU A 941 41.13 0.19 -43.64
C LEU A 941 41.31 -0.93 -42.60
N LEU A 942 42.56 -1.28 -42.28
CA LEU A 942 42.85 -2.36 -41.33
C LEU A 942 42.31 -2.05 -39.94
N GLN A 943 42.45 -0.82 -39.45
CA GLN A 943 41.87 -0.41 -38.16
C GLN A 943 40.37 -0.64 -38.11
N ARG A 944 39.63 -0.24 -39.16
CA ARG A 944 38.17 -0.43 -39.23
C ARG A 944 37.75 -1.88 -39.37
N VAL A 945 38.50 -2.67 -40.15
CA VAL A 945 38.26 -4.13 -40.26
C VAL A 945 38.52 -4.82 -38.93
N THR A 946 39.55 -4.42 -38.18
CA THR A 946 39.80 -4.92 -36.83
C THR A 946 38.65 -4.57 -35.89
N ILE A 947 38.17 -3.32 -35.88
CA ILE A 947 37.01 -2.90 -35.05
C ILE A 947 35.75 -3.73 -35.39
N VAL A 948 35.48 -3.97 -36.68
CA VAL A 948 34.39 -4.86 -37.11
C VAL A 948 34.58 -6.26 -36.52
N GLY A 949 35.80 -6.79 -36.59
CA GLY A 949 36.15 -8.08 -36.03
C GLY A 949 35.94 -8.16 -34.53
N GLU A 950 36.36 -7.15 -33.77
CA GLU A 950 36.22 -7.10 -32.32
C GLU A 950 34.76 -7.08 -31.89
N ILE A 951 33.91 -6.28 -32.56
CA ILE A 951 32.47 -6.23 -32.28
C ILE A 951 31.82 -7.60 -32.58
N VAL A 952 32.20 -8.25 -33.68
CA VAL A 952 31.69 -9.59 -34.04
C VAL A 952 32.17 -10.65 -33.03
N CYS A 953 33.44 -10.60 -32.60
CA CYS A 953 33.97 -11.46 -31.54
C CYS A 953 33.17 -11.31 -30.24
N PHE A 954 32.93 -10.08 -29.80
CA PHE A 954 32.14 -9.82 -28.59
C PHE A 954 30.72 -10.38 -28.73
N ARG A 955 30.09 -10.19 -29.89
CA ARG A 955 28.77 -10.76 -30.16
C ARG A 955 28.76 -12.28 -30.17
N ASP A 956 29.79 -12.94 -30.67
CA ASP A 956 29.90 -14.39 -30.62
C ASP A 956 29.96 -14.90 -29.17
N LEU A 957 30.67 -14.18 -28.29
CA LEU A 957 30.71 -14.51 -26.86
C LEU A 957 29.32 -14.33 -26.21
N LEU A 958 28.62 -13.22 -26.52
CA LEU A 958 27.23 -13.00 -26.08
C LEU A 958 26.28 -14.11 -26.54
N ARG A 959 26.42 -14.54 -27.80
CA ARG A 959 25.63 -15.65 -28.37
C ARG A 959 25.92 -16.98 -27.69
N GLN A 960 27.19 -17.26 -27.38
CA GLN A 960 27.57 -18.48 -26.65
C GLN A 960 26.96 -18.48 -25.24
N GLY A 961 27.00 -17.35 -24.53
CA GLY A 961 26.35 -17.23 -23.22
C GLY A 961 24.83 -17.41 -23.30
N LEU A 962 24.18 -16.82 -24.32
CA LEU A 962 22.75 -17.00 -24.56
C LEU A 962 22.39 -18.45 -24.92
N ASN A 963 23.18 -19.09 -25.77
CA ASN A 963 22.91 -20.45 -26.22
C ASN A 963 22.98 -21.46 -25.06
N GLU A 964 23.95 -21.30 -24.16
CA GLU A 964 24.06 -22.12 -22.93
C GLU A 964 22.77 -22.00 -22.10
N LEU A 965 22.35 -20.76 -21.81
CA LEU A 965 21.14 -20.48 -21.04
C LEU A 965 19.88 -21.06 -21.69
N VAL A 966 19.68 -20.82 -22.98
CA VAL A 966 18.48 -21.27 -23.70
C VAL A 966 18.46 -22.80 -23.81
N SER A 967 19.62 -23.43 -23.98
CA SER A 967 19.75 -24.90 -23.98
C SER A 967 19.42 -25.51 -22.63
N GLU A 968 19.78 -24.84 -21.53
CA GLU A 968 19.43 -25.28 -20.18
C GLU A 968 17.94 -25.04 -19.84
N ARG A 969 17.43 -23.83 -20.12
CA ARG A 969 16.08 -23.39 -19.68
C ARG A 969 14.95 -23.89 -20.57
N VAL A 970 15.17 -24.02 -21.87
CA VAL A 970 14.15 -24.45 -22.85
C VAL A 970 14.69 -25.52 -23.84
N PRO A 971 15.20 -26.66 -23.32
CA PRO A 971 15.91 -27.67 -24.13
C PRO A 971 15.06 -28.22 -25.28
N PHE A 972 13.75 -28.36 -25.09
CA PHE A 972 12.85 -28.86 -26.13
C PHE A 972 12.78 -27.94 -27.35
N LEU A 973 12.78 -26.61 -27.16
CA LEU A 973 12.76 -25.66 -28.27
C LEU A 973 14.10 -25.66 -29.00
N VAL A 974 15.21 -25.71 -28.26
CA VAL A 974 16.56 -25.76 -28.85
C VAL A 974 16.75 -27.02 -29.67
N ASN A 975 16.38 -28.19 -29.14
CA ASN A 975 16.48 -29.46 -29.87
C ASN A 975 15.67 -29.43 -31.18
N CYS A 976 14.46 -28.86 -31.16
CA CYS A 976 13.67 -28.68 -32.38
C CYS A 976 14.35 -27.72 -33.37
N MET A 977 14.98 -26.64 -32.90
CA MET A 977 15.72 -25.72 -33.76
C MET A 977 16.97 -26.37 -34.35
N GLU A 978 17.72 -27.14 -33.57
CA GLU A 978 18.91 -27.86 -34.04
C GLU A 978 18.55 -28.94 -35.06
N ASP A 979 17.50 -29.73 -34.82
CA ASP A 979 16.97 -30.70 -35.78
C ASP A 979 16.47 -30.01 -37.06
N PHE A 980 15.81 -28.86 -36.92
CA PHE A 980 15.37 -28.05 -38.05
C PHE A 980 16.56 -27.52 -38.86
N LYS A 981 17.66 -27.13 -38.19
CA LYS A 981 18.91 -26.68 -38.82
C LYS A 981 19.55 -27.82 -39.61
N THR A 982 19.67 -29.01 -39.04
CA THR A 982 20.26 -30.17 -39.74
C THR A 982 19.42 -30.62 -40.93
N THR A 983 18.09 -30.60 -40.79
CA THR A 983 17.17 -31.10 -41.82
C THR A 983 16.98 -30.11 -42.98
N THR A 984 16.95 -28.79 -42.69
CA THR A 984 16.58 -27.76 -43.66
C THR A 984 17.79 -27.07 -44.29
N CYS A 985 18.89 -26.85 -43.55
CA CYS A 985 20.08 -26.14 -44.05
C CYS A 985 20.99 -27.00 -44.95
N SER A 986 20.55 -28.20 -45.32
CA SER A 986 21.24 -29.10 -46.25
C SER A 986 21.06 -28.73 -47.73
N GLY A 987 20.25 -27.71 -48.05
CA GLY A 987 19.98 -27.28 -49.43
C GLY A 987 20.10 -25.77 -49.64
N ASP A 988 20.82 -25.38 -50.70
CA ASP A 988 21.04 -24.01 -51.20
C ASP A 988 19.73 -23.29 -51.59
N LYS A 989 18.98 -22.74 -50.62
CA LYS A 989 17.88 -21.82 -50.93
C LYS A 989 17.92 -20.57 -50.07
N LEU A 990 17.94 -19.44 -50.76
CA LEU A 990 18.05 -18.06 -50.26
C LEU A 990 16.90 -17.56 -49.34
N ASP A 991 15.93 -18.41 -48.98
CA ASP A 991 14.81 -18.09 -48.06
C ASP A 991 15.15 -18.38 -46.58
N MET A 992 16.43 -18.42 -46.23
CA MET A 992 16.94 -18.77 -44.89
C MET A 992 17.04 -17.60 -43.91
N LEU A 993 16.75 -16.35 -44.31
CA LEU A 993 16.89 -15.17 -43.44
C LEU A 993 15.97 -15.22 -42.20
N PRO A 994 14.66 -15.57 -42.31
CA PRO A 994 13.80 -15.72 -41.14
C PRO A 994 14.24 -16.87 -40.22
N VAL A 995 14.77 -17.94 -40.81
CA VAL A 995 15.29 -19.10 -40.07
C VAL A 995 16.58 -18.74 -39.33
N SER A 996 17.48 -17.97 -39.97
CA SER A 996 18.68 -17.42 -39.36
C SER A 996 18.36 -16.45 -38.21
N GLU A 997 17.29 -15.66 -38.33
CA GLU A 997 16.82 -14.80 -37.23
C GLU A 997 16.39 -15.62 -36.01
N MET A 998 15.62 -16.71 -36.23
CA MET A 998 15.21 -17.63 -35.17
C MET A 998 16.43 -18.27 -34.46
N PHE A 999 17.40 -18.76 -35.22
CA PHE A 999 18.63 -19.34 -34.67
C PHE A 999 19.49 -18.31 -33.94
N SER A 1000 19.63 -17.09 -34.48
CA SER A 1000 20.34 -15.99 -33.83
C SER A 1000 19.72 -15.64 -32.48
N ALA A 1001 18.38 -15.61 -32.40
CA ALA A 1001 17.65 -15.36 -31.16
C ALA A 1001 17.82 -16.46 -30.10
N ALA A 1002 18.21 -17.67 -30.48
CA ALA A 1002 18.59 -18.77 -29.59
C ALA A 1002 20.11 -18.89 -29.36
N GLY A 1003 20.90 -17.94 -29.85
CA GLY A 1003 22.37 -17.97 -29.75
C GLY A 1003 23.05 -19.01 -30.67
N ILE A 1004 22.33 -19.65 -31.58
CA ILE A 1004 22.88 -20.68 -32.49
C ILE A 1004 23.62 -20.00 -33.65
N LYS A 1005 24.90 -20.36 -33.86
CA LYS A 1005 25.73 -19.81 -34.95
C LYS A 1005 25.09 -20.11 -36.32
N CYS A 1006 24.94 -19.08 -37.14
CA CYS A 1006 24.39 -19.16 -38.50
C CYS A 1006 25.47 -18.86 -39.56
N ILE A 1007 25.28 -19.39 -40.77
CA ILE A 1007 26.17 -19.13 -41.91
C ILE A 1007 26.03 -17.67 -42.38
N VAL A 1008 24.80 -17.19 -42.48
CA VAL A 1008 24.48 -15.79 -42.83
C VAL A 1008 23.84 -15.13 -41.62
N ASP A 1009 24.37 -13.97 -41.24
CA ASP A 1009 23.90 -13.23 -40.08
C ASP A 1009 22.73 -12.31 -40.42
N SER A 1010 21.52 -12.64 -39.95
CA SER A 1010 20.31 -11.88 -40.27
C SER A 1010 20.37 -10.44 -39.75
N ASP A 1011 20.82 -10.23 -38.51
CA ASP A 1011 20.82 -8.90 -37.87
C ASP A 1011 21.80 -7.95 -38.59
N LEU A 1012 22.96 -8.44 -39.02
CA LEU A 1012 23.92 -7.66 -39.80
C LEU A 1012 23.38 -7.33 -41.21
N VAL A 1013 22.75 -8.30 -41.87
CA VAL A 1013 22.11 -8.07 -43.18
C VAL A 1013 21.00 -7.02 -43.08
N ASN A 1014 20.18 -7.09 -42.03
CA ASN A 1014 19.11 -6.13 -41.78
C ASN A 1014 19.66 -4.73 -41.46
N ALA A 1015 20.72 -4.62 -40.64
CA ALA A 1015 21.39 -3.36 -40.35
C ALA A 1015 21.98 -2.71 -41.61
N LEU A 1016 22.64 -3.49 -42.47
CA LEU A 1016 23.20 -3.01 -43.74
C LEU A 1016 22.12 -2.57 -44.73
N ARG A 1017 20.96 -3.25 -44.77
CA ARG A 1017 19.80 -2.84 -45.58
C ARG A 1017 19.22 -1.52 -45.09
N ALA A 1018 19.08 -1.35 -43.77
CA ALA A 1018 18.52 -0.14 -43.17
C ALA A 1018 19.42 1.10 -43.38
N GLN A 1019 20.73 0.91 -43.53
CA GLN A 1019 21.70 1.98 -43.78
C GLN A 1019 21.99 2.24 -45.28
N LYS A 1020 21.40 1.47 -46.21
CA LYS A 1020 21.54 1.72 -47.66
C LYS A 1020 20.73 2.95 -48.08
N THR A 1021 21.36 3.82 -48.86
CA THR A 1021 20.68 4.85 -49.67
C THR A 1021 20.36 4.29 -51.06
N ASP A 1022 19.14 4.50 -51.56
CA ASP A 1022 18.50 3.79 -52.70
C ASP A 1022 19.16 3.90 -54.10
N ASP A 1023 20.31 4.56 -54.25
CA ASP A 1023 20.89 4.85 -55.57
C ASP A 1023 21.99 3.83 -56.00
N ALA A 1024 21.64 2.99 -56.99
CA ALA A 1024 22.49 2.11 -57.83
C ALA A 1024 22.95 0.73 -57.28
N VAL A 1025 22.10 -0.29 -57.48
CA VAL A 1025 22.33 -1.71 -57.06
C VAL A 1025 23.55 -2.39 -57.71
N ASP A 1026 23.85 -2.10 -58.99
CA ASP A 1026 24.98 -2.75 -59.70
C ASP A 1026 26.35 -2.13 -59.44
N ASP A 1027 26.40 -0.85 -59.01
CA ASP A 1027 27.66 -0.24 -58.60
C ASP A 1027 28.07 -0.72 -57.20
N ASP A 1028 27.10 -0.94 -56.30
CA ASP A 1028 27.35 -1.41 -54.94
C ASP A 1028 27.97 -2.81 -54.87
N TYR A 1029 27.52 -3.75 -55.72
CA TYR A 1029 28.13 -5.09 -55.77
C TYR A 1029 29.61 -5.03 -56.19
N ASN A 1030 29.94 -4.16 -57.16
CA ASN A 1030 31.32 -3.96 -57.58
C ASN A 1030 32.17 -3.35 -56.45
N VAL A 1031 31.63 -2.40 -55.69
CA VAL A 1031 32.28 -1.84 -54.50
C VAL A 1031 32.52 -2.93 -53.45
N CYS A 1032 31.57 -3.85 -53.23
CA CYS A 1032 31.74 -4.96 -52.30
C CYS A 1032 32.85 -5.93 -52.74
N CYS A 1033 32.95 -6.23 -54.05
CA CYS A 1033 34.05 -7.04 -54.58
C CYS A 1033 35.40 -6.34 -54.38
N LEU A 1034 35.48 -5.03 -54.66
CA LEU A 1034 36.70 -4.25 -54.49
C LEU A 1034 37.09 -4.09 -53.02
N LEU A 1035 36.13 -4.12 -52.08
CA LEU A 1035 36.42 -4.16 -50.64
C LEU A 1035 37.20 -5.41 -50.27
N MET A 1036 36.80 -6.59 -50.75
CA MET A 1036 37.55 -7.83 -50.52
C MET A 1036 38.96 -7.76 -51.10
N VAL A 1037 39.11 -7.22 -52.32
CA VAL A 1037 40.42 -6.97 -52.94
C VAL A 1037 41.27 -6.05 -52.07
N PHE A 1038 40.69 -4.96 -51.55
CA PHE A 1038 41.39 -4.00 -50.70
C PHE A 1038 41.89 -4.65 -49.41
N ILE A 1039 41.03 -5.42 -48.73
CA ILE A 1039 41.42 -6.14 -47.51
C ILE A 1039 42.55 -7.14 -47.80
N ALA A 1040 42.45 -7.92 -48.88
CA ALA A 1040 43.43 -8.95 -49.24
C ALA A 1040 44.84 -8.37 -49.45
N VAL A 1041 44.96 -7.29 -50.23
CA VAL A 1041 46.27 -6.67 -50.48
C VAL A 1041 46.83 -5.98 -49.24
N SER A 1042 45.94 -5.44 -48.38
CA SER A 1042 46.32 -4.73 -47.15
C SER A 1042 46.89 -5.65 -46.06
N LEU A 1043 46.66 -6.97 -46.08
CA LEU A 1043 47.22 -7.90 -45.08
C LEU A 1043 48.76 -7.87 -45.03
N THR A 1044 49.42 -7.56 -46.15
CA THR A 1044 50.88 -7.40 -46.21
C THR A 1044 51.42 -6.32 -45.27
N ARG A 1045 50.59 -5.33 -44.91
CA ARG A 1045 50.96 -4.27 -43.96
C ARG A 1045 51.12 -4.80 -42.54
N LEU A 1046 50.44 -5.88 -42.16
CA LEU A 1046 50.54 -6.49 -40.83
C LEU A 1046 51.94 -7.02 -40.54
N ALA A 1047 52.62 -7.58 -41.56
CA ALA A 1047 53.99 -8.06 -41.46
C ALA A 1047 55.04 -6.96 -41.24
N ARG A 1048 54.68 -5.69 -41.52
CA ARG A 1048 55.51 -4.49 -41.31
C ARG A 1048 55.18 -3.75 -40.00
N SER A 1049 54.16 -4.21 -39.26
CA SER A 1049 53.77 -3.62 -37.98
C SER A 1049 54.63 -4.18 -36.83
N GLU A 1050 54.84 -3.42 -35.76
CA GLU A 1050 55.66 -3.83 -34.60
C GLU A 1050 55.02 -4.94 -33.73
N ASN A 1051 53.86 -5.50 -34.13
CA ASN A 1051 53.02 -6.34 -33.27
C ASN A 1051 53.20 -7.85 -33.54
N PHE A 1052 53.40 -8.62 -32.46
CA PHE A 1052 53.69 -10.05 -32.49
C PHE A 1052 52.45 -10.90 -32.14
N TYR A 1053 52.40 -12.11 -32.70
CA TYR A 1053 51.53 -13.18 -32.20
C TYR A 1053 52.08 -13.73 -30.88
N HIS A 1054 51.28 -13.69 -29.83
CA HIS A 1054 51.63 -14.14 -28.49
C HIS A 1054 51.17 -15.58 -28.28
N ALA A 1055 52.06 -16.54 -28.52
CA ALA A 1055 51.72 -17.96 -28.57
C ALA A 1055 51.13 -18.53 -27.27
N THR A 1056 51.48 -18.02 -26.08
CA THR A 1056 50.87 -18.48 -24.81
C THR A 1056 49.45 -17.99 -24.61
N LEU A 1057 49.07 -16.89 -25.26
CA LEU A 1057 47.72 -16.33 -25.16
C LEU A 1057 46.87 -16.75 -26.37
N GLU A 1058 47.52 -17.16 -27.46
CA GLU A 1058 46.96 -17.44 -28.79
C GLU A 1058 46.37 -16.19 -29.47
N THR A 1059 46.96 -15.01 -29.21
CA THR A 1059 46.40 -13.71 -29.62
C THR A 1059 47.41 -12.79 -30.28
N HIS A 1060 46.91 -11.77 -30.97
CA HIS A 1060 47.73 -10.67 -31.50
C HIS A 1060 47.56 -9.43 -30.63
N LEU A 1061 48.67 -8.74 -30.33
CA LEU A 1061 48.70 -7.55 -29.48
C LEU A 1061 48.02 -6.29 -30.06
N ASN A 1062 47.38 -6.39 -31.22
CA ASN A 1062 46.60 -5.33 -31.84
C ASN A 1062 45.25 -5.86 -32.34
N ASN A 1063 44.81 -6.98 -31.79
CA ASN A 1063 43.58 -7.67 -32.14
C ASN A 1063 43.45 -8.08 -33.62
N SER A 1064 44.56 -8.19 -34.37
CA SER A 1064 44.53 -8.64 -35.77
C SER A 1064 43.97 -10.06 -35.97
N HIS A 1065 43.93 -10.90 -34.92
CA HIS A 1065 43.22 -12.20 -34.95
C HIS A 1065 41.70 -12.05 -35.11
N CYS A 1066 41.14 -10.84 -34.98
CA CYS A 1066 39.73 -10.58 -35.22
C CYS A 1066 39.41 -10.31 -36.71
N ILE A 1067 40.42 -9.99 -37.52
CA ILE A 1067 40.28 -9.77 -38.97
C ILE A 1067 39.65 -10.99 -39.67
N PRO A 1068 40.06 -12.25 -39.39
CA PRO A 1068 39.37 -13.46 -39.88
C PRO A 1068 37.84 -13.41 -39.76
N LYS A 1069 37.34 -13.11 -38.56
CA LYS A 1069 35.91 -12.99 -38.28
C LYS A 1069 35.27 -11.83 -39.03
N ALA A 1070 35.95 -10.69 -39.10
CA ALA A 1070 35.49 -9.53 -39.86
C ALA A 1070 35.33 -9.85 -41.35
N VAL A 1071 36.33 -10.48 -41.97
CA VAL A 1071 36.33 -10.86 -43.39
C VAL A 1071 35.17 -11.80 -43.69
N ASN A 1072 34.98 -12.84 -42.86
CA ASN A 1072 33.89 -13.78 -43.04
C ASN A 1072 32.51 -13.11 -42.86
N ALA A 1073 32.33 -12.27 -41.82
CA ALA A 1073 31.08 -11.56 -41.57
C ALA A 1073 30.74 -10.54 -42.67
N ILE A 1074 31.73 -9.78 -43.15
CA ILE A 1074 31.58 -8.80 -44.23
C ILE A 1074 31.20 -9.51 -45.53
N ALA A 1075 31.93 -10.58 -45.90
CA ALA A 1075 31.69 -11.31 -47.13
C ALA A 1075 30.30 -11.97 -47.14
N THR A 1076 29.96 -12.69 -46.08
CA THR A 1076 28.66 -13.36 -45.96
C THR A 1076 27.52 -12.36 -46.03
N ALA A 1077 27.57 -11.25 -45.29
CA ALA A 1077 26.49 -10.28 -45.27
C ALA A 1077 26.36 -9.52 -46.60
N LEU A 1078 27.46 -9.00 -47.15
CA LEU A 1078 27.42 -8.21 -48.38
C LEU A 1078 26.99 -9.05 -49.59
N PHE A 1079 27.57 -10.22 -49.80
CA PHE A 1079 27.24 -11.03 -50.99
C PHE A 1079 25.86 -11.70 -50.88
N SER A 1080 25.37 -11.97 -49.66
CA SER A 1080 23.98 -12.40 -49.44
C SER A 1080 22.96 -11.32 -49.78
N ILE A 1081 23.25 -10.04 -49.55
CA ILE A 1081 22.35 -8.92 -49.93
C ILE A 1081 22.15 -8.84 -51.44
N HIS A 1082 23.20 -9.12 -52.23
CA HIS A 1082 23.16 -9.00 -53.69
C HIS A 1082 22.57 -10.22 -54.40
N ARG A 1083 22.30 -11.32 -53.68
CA ARG A 1083 21.60 -12.52 -54.17
C ARG A 1083 22.20 -13.15 -55.45
N ARG A 1084 23.54 -13.13 -55.58
CA ARG A 1084 24.26 -13.70 -56.73
C ARG A 1084 24.83 -15.11 -56.49
N GLU A 1085 24.66 -15.65 -55.28
CA GLU A 1085 25.09 -17.01 -54.88
C GLU A 1085 26.58 -17.32 -55.12
N ASP A 1086 27.44 -16.29 -55.12
CA ASP A 1086 28.85 -16.40 -55.50
C ASP A 1086 29.82 -16.19 -54.31
N ILE A 1087 29.34 -16.36 -53.08
CA ILE A 1087 30.13 -16.13 -51.85
C ILE A 1087 31.40 -16.99 -51.85
N VAL A 1088 31.27 -18.27 -52.21
CA VAL A 1088 32.40 -19.21 -52.29
C VAL A 1088 33.44 -18.73 -53.29
N ASP A 1089 33.01 -18.28 -54.48
CA ASP A 1089 33.92 -17.81 -55.53
C ASP A 1089 34.63 -16.51 -55.13
N ARG A 1090 33.91 -15.58 -54.48
CA ARG A 1090 34.49 -14.34 -53.95
C ARG A 1090 35.49 -14.59 -52.82
N MET A 1091 35.21 -15.56 -51.94
CA MET A 1091 36.14 -15.96 -50.87
C MET A 1091 37.37 -16.68 -51.42
N LYS A 1092 37.23 -17.54 -52.44
CA LYS A 1092 38.37 -18.15 -53.15
C LYS A 1092 39.23 -17.09 -53.83
N GLU A 1093 38.62 -16.12 -54.50
CA GLU A 1093 39.31 -14.98 -55.12
C GLU A 1093 40.08 -14.16 -54.07
N PHE A 1094 39.45 -13.87 -52.94
CA PHE A 1094 40.09 -13.20 -51.80
C PHE A 1094 41.31 -13.97 -51.30
N LEU A 1095 41.16 -15.28 -51.06
CA LEU A 1095 42.24 -16.12 -50.52
C LEU A 1095 43.42 -16.24 -51.48
N ALA A 1096 43.16 -16.44 -52.77
CA ALA A 1096 44.20 -16.51 -53.80
C ALA A 1096 44.99 -15.20 -53.89
N LEU A 1097 44.30 -14.06 -53.84
CA LEU A 1097 44.94 -12.74 -53.88
C LEU A 1097 45.75 -12.46 -52.61
N ALA A 1098 45.18 -12.74 -51.43
CA ALA A 1098 45.88 -12.59 -50.15
C ALA A 1098 47.15 -13.46 -50.08
N SER A 1099 47.04 -14.73 -50.48
CA SER A 1099 48.16 -15.68 -50.53
C SER A 1099 49.26 -15.21 -51.48
N SER A 1100 48.88 -14.76 -52.68
CA SER A 1100 49.83 -14.23 -53.66
C SER A 1100 50.57 -13.00 -53.14
N CYS A 1101 49.86 -12.06 -52.50
CA CYS A 1101 50.48 -10.86 -51.93
C CYS A 1101 51.43 -11.17 -50.77
N LEU A 1102 51.11 -12.15 -49.92
CA LEU A 1102 51.95 -12.56 -48.78
C LEU A 1102 53.19 -13.36 -49.21
N LEU A 1103 53.10 -14.19 -50.25
CA LEU A 1103 54.25 -14.93 -50.80
C LEU A 1103 55.26 -14.00 -51.49
N GLN A 1104 54.77 -12.96 -52.18
CA GLN A 1104 55.62 -11.97 -52.86
C GLN A 1104 56.45 -11.10 -51.91
N MET A 1105 56.20 -11.17 -50.59
CA MET A 1105 56.99 -10.45 -49.58
C MET A 1105 58.39 -11.03 -49.38
N ASP A 1106 58.60 -12.33 -49.63
CA ASP A 1106 59.90 -12.99 -49.45
C ASP A 1106 60.93 -12.61 -50.55
N GLU A 1107 60.50 -11.95 -51.62
CA GLU A 1107 61.38 -11.42 -52.69
C GLU A 1107 61.95 -10.02 -52.37
N GLU A 1108 61.50 -9.35 -51.30
CA GLU A 1108 62.03 -8.04 -50.88
C GLU A 1108 63.35 -8.18 -50.10
N THR A 1109 64.40 -7.49 -50.54
CA THR A 1109 65.78 -7.62 -50.00
C THR A 1109 66.01 -6.95 -48.63
N ASP A 1110 65.01 -6.26 -48.07
CA ASP A 1110 65.17 -5.39 -46.91
C ASP A 1110 64.76 -6.09 -45.59
N ARG A 1111 65.67 -6.93 -45.07
CA ARG A 1111 65.44 -7.80 -43.89
C ARG A 1111 65.01 -7.07 -42.61
N ASP A 1112 65.30 -5.78 -42.46
CA ASP A 1112 64.94 -5.00 -41.26
C ASP A 1112 63.46 -4.58 -41.22
N THR A 1113 62.74 -4.66 -42.35
CA THR A 1113 61.32 -4.24 -42.46
C THR A 1113 60.30 -5.39 -42.37
N LEU A 1114 60.75 -6.64 -42.33
CA LEU A 1114 59.92 -7.87 -42.40
C LEU A 1114 59.90 -8.68 -41.08
N LYS A 1115 60.17 -8.03 -39.93
CA LYS A 1115 60.37 -8.70 -38.63
C LYS A 1115 59.20 -9.61 -38.18
N ASN A 1116 57.97 -9.35 -38.64
CA ASN A 1116 56.75 -10.01 -38.16
C ASN A 1116 55.96 -10.73 -39.27
N LYS A 1117 56.63 -11.24 -40.30
CA LYS A 1117 55.95 -11.98 -41.39
C LYS A 1117 55.18 -13.21 -40.93
N ASP A 1118 55.66 -13.87 -39.87
CA ASP A 1118 55.03 -15.04 -39.25
C ASP A 1118 53.60 -14.74 -38.78
N THR A 1119 53.34 -13.53 -38.27
CA THR A 1119 52.02 -13.04 -37.84
C THR A 1119 51.01 -13.01 -38.99
N ALA A 1120 51.42 -12.53 -40.16
CA ALA A 1120 50.51 -12.42 -41.31
C ALA A 1120 50.15 -13.80 -41.91
N TYR A 1121 51.06 -14.78 -41.82
CA TYR A 1121 50.80 -16.16 -42.26
C TYR A 1121 49.82 -16.88 -41.34
N ILE A 1122 49.90 -16.67 -40.03
CA ILE A 1122 48.96 -17.22 -39.05
C ILE A 1122 47.54 -16.69 -39.30
N ILE A 1123 47.38 -15.39 -39.58
CA ILE A 1123 46.07 -14.79 -39.89
C ILE A 1123 45.43 -15.41 -41.15
N LEU A 1124 46.24 -15.80 -42.14
CA LEU A 1124 45.75 -16.43 -43.36
C LEU A 1124 45.10 -17.80 -43.08
N GLU A 1125 45.71 -18.60 -42.20
CA GLU A 1125 45.11 -19.85 -41.71
C GLU A 1125 43.83 -19.57 -40.92
N GLN A 1126 43.86 -18.60 -39.99
CA GLN A 1126 42.70 -18.26 -39.17
C GLN A 1126 41.50 -17.81 -40.02
N ILE A 1127 41.71 -17.14 -41.16
CA ILE A 1127 40.65 -16.82 -42.12
C ILE A 1127 39.99 -18.09 -42.69
N VAL A 1128 40.79 -19.12 -42.98
CA VAL A 1128 40.31 -20.39 -43.52
C VAL A 1128 39.58 -21.21 -42.45
N GLU A 1129 40.08 -21.22 -41.21
CA GLU A 1129 39.41 -21.90 -40.09
C GLU A 1129 38.06 -21.27 -39.73
N GLU A 1130 37.95 -19.95 -39.77
CA GLU A 1130 36.70 -19.25 -39.41
C GLU A 1130 35.64 -19.30 -40.52
N SER A 1131 36.06 -19.45 -41.79
CA SER A 1131 35.12 -19.39 -42.92
C SER A 1131 34.55 -20.76 -43.31
N PRO A 1132 33.22 -20.93 -43.33
CA PRO A 1132 32.61 -22.19 -43.77
C PRO A 1132 32.71 -22.43 -45.29
N PHE A 1133 33.22 -21.45 -46.06
CA PHE A 1133 33.33 -21.53 -47.53
C PHE A 1133 34.74 -21.86 -48.02
N LEU A 1134 35.72 -21.82 -47.13
CA LEU A 1134 37.13 -22.10 -47.43
C LEU A 1134 37.52 -23.42 -46.74
N THR A 1135 38.41 -24.17 -47.36
CA THR A 1135 38.95 -25.41 -46.80
C THR A 1135 40.46 -25.40 -46.81
N ASN A 1136 41.07 -26.19 -45.94
CA ASN A 1136 42.53 -26.34 -45.90
C ASN A 1136 43.11 -26.88 -47.22
N ASP A 1137 42.35 -27.66 -47.99
CA ASP A 1137 42.77 -28.09 -49.34
C ASP A 1137 42.91 -26.92 -50.31
N ILE A 1138 42.00 -25.93 -50.24
CA ILE A 1138 42.08 -24.71 -51.05
C ILE A 1138 43.28 -23.88 -50.61
N LEU A 1139 43.49 -23.74 -49.29
CA LEU A 1139 44.65 -23.02 -48.75
C LEU A 1139 45.97 -23.63 -49.23
N GLU A 1140 46.15 -24.94 -49.12
CA GLU A 1140 47.37 -25.63 -49.55
C GLU A 1140 47.66 -25.41 -51.04
N SER A 1141 46.62 -25.27 -51.87
CA SER A 1141 46.77 -25.03 -53.31
C SER A 1141 47.34 -23.65 -53.66
N CYS A 1142 47.16 -22.64 -52.80
CA CYS A 1142 47.63 -21.27 -53.02
C CYS A 1142 48.67 -20.77 -52.00
N PHE A 1143 48.83 -21.43 -50.86
CA PHE A 1143 49.77 -21.12 -49.80
C PHE A 1143 50.21 -22.40 -49.05
N PRO A 1144 51.46 -22.86 -49.20
CA PRO A 1144 51.92 -24.10 -48.57
C PRO A 1144 51.88 -24.06 -47.03
N TYR A 1145 51.21 -25.03 -46.39
CA TYR A 1145 51.04 -25.09 -44.93
C TYR A 1145 52.35 -25.18 -44.16
N ILE A 1146 53.43 -25.64 -44.81
CA ILE A 1146 54.76 -25.67 -44.19
C ILE A 1146 55.25 -24.28 -43.75
N LEU A 1147 54.84 -23.22 -44.45
CA LEU A 1147 55.16 -21.84 -44.09
C LEU A 1147 54.44 -21.42 -42.80
N ILE A 1148 53.15 -21.74 -42.69
CA ILE A 1148 52.32 -21.51 -41.49
C ILE A 1148 52.87 -22.29 -40.30
N ARG A 1149 53.21 -23.58 -40.49
CA ARG A 1149 53.79 -24.42 -39.45
C ARG A 1149 55.12 -23.87 -38.93
N CYS A 1150 55.95 -23.34 -39.83
CA CYS A 1150 57.20 -22.67 -39.45
C CYS A 1150 56.95 -21.37 -38.68
N ALA A 1151 55.95 -20.58 -39.08
CA ALA A 1151 55.52 -19.37 -38.38
C ALA A 1151 55.07 -19.69 -36.94
N TYR A 1152 54.19 -20.68 -36.75
CA TYR A 1152 53.82 -21.13 -35.41
C TYR A 1152 55.03 -21.56 -34.59
N ARG A 1153 55.89 -22.42 -35.14
CA ARG A 1153 57.11 -22.86 -34.43
C ARG A 1153 57.98 -21.69 -33.99
N SER A 1154 58.17 -20.69 -34.85
CA SER A 1154 58.93 -19.47 -34.57
C SER A 1154 58.34 -18.71 -33.38
N CYS A 1155 57.03 -18.43 -33.41
CA CYS A 1155 56.33 -17.71 -32.34
C CYS A 1155 56.35 -18.48 -31.00
N TYR A 1156 56.12 -19.79 -31.02
CA TYR A 1156 56.16 -20.64 -29.81
C TYR A 1156 57.58 -20.73 -29.22
N GLN A 1157 58.62 -20.81 -30.06
CA GLN A 1157 60.01 -20.78 -29.60
C GLN A 1157 60.39 -19.43 -28.97
N GLN A 1158 59.95 -18.33 -29.59
CA GLN A 1158 60.18 -16.98 -29.06
C GLN A 1158 59.48 -16.78 -27.70
N ALA A 1159 58.24 -17.26 -27.54
CA ALA A 1159 57.53 -17.24 -26.27
C ALA A 1159 58.24 -18.05 -25.18
N PHE A 1160 58.78 -19.23 -25.53
CA PHE A 1160 59.55 -20.06 -24.62
C PHE A 1160 60.85 -19.36 -24.15
N VAL A 1161 61.60 -18.74 -25.07
CA VAL A 1161 62.82 -17.98 -24.72
C VAL A 1161 62.50 -16.79 -23.81
N ASN A 1162 61.42 -16.06 -24.10
CA ASN A 1162 60.97 -14.95 -23.25
C ASN A 1162 60.57 -15.42 -21.84
N SER A 1163 59.92 -16.58 -21.72
CA SER A 1163 59.56 -17.17 -20.42
C SER A 1163 60.79 -17.53 -19.57
N ILE A 1164 61.85 -18.05 -20.20
CA ILE A 1164 63.11 -18.37 -19.53
C ILE A 1164 63.83 -17.09 -19.09
N ASN A 1165 63.94 -16.10 -19.96
CA ASN A 1165 64.62 -14.84 -19.62
C ASN A 1165 63.92 -14.10 -18.46
N ASN A 1166 62.58 -14.10 -18.43
CA ASN A 1166 61.82 -13.51 -17.31
C ASN A 1166 62.00 -14.28 -16.00
N SER A 1167 62.22 -15.60 -16.05
CA SER A 1167 62.49 -16.43 -14.86
C SER A 1167 63.93 -16.31 -14.32
N VAL A 1168 64.86 -15.77 -15.10
CA VAL A 1168 66.26 -15.53 -14.71
C VAL A 1168 66.46 -14.09 -14.20
N SER A 1169 65.56 -13.17 -14.55
CA SER A 1169 65.55 -11.77 -14.07
C SER A 1169 64.70 -11.50 -12.81
N ALA A 1170 63.88 -12.47 -12.39
CA ALA A 1170 63.12 -12.45 -11.13
C ALA A 1170 63.82 -13.31 -10.07
#